data_AF-A0A840K558-F1
#
_entry.id   AF-A0A840K558-F1
#
_cell.length_a   1.000
_cell.length_b   1.000
_cell.length_c   1.000
_cell.angle_alpha   90.00
_cell.angle_beta   90.00
_cell.angle_gamma   90.00
#
_symmetry.space_group_name_H-M   'P 1'
#
loop_
_entity.id
_entity.type
_entity.pdbx_description
1 polymer ?
#
loop_
_entity_poly.entity_id
_entity_poly.type
_entity_poly.pdbx_seq_one_letter_code
_entity_poly.pdbx_strand_id
1 'polypeptide(L)'
;MRLFRFFFLITLFITVSLNAQTKLEKVKSYFPDSKELRKDPIEWYRFSVPENWEKVNERKISLAVAVLKSKTASKQEPVVFIQGGPGGNTVAETTFWVDHPLRKNHDIVLVDLRGTGFSEPRLCPDLGKKFFEILAKNQPEEQDVKDKVQVSLECRQDMINQGIDLGSYNSISVARDLHALKNALKIQKWNVYGVSYGTYISQNYAKIFPNDIHTLTLDSSISDISEYYTNNTQNYMLSLNKLFKSCKDDPKCNKEYPNLEKVYYNTIAELEKKPITVEVDHSVVPSGKFTYNAEDYKIAIQQSLYEKKLVEVLPLLIYQFKERNTAALAGLVQAFSGALSLNYGNYFCFTCNEVIPYNNLQKYDSISSKYKKLNGGLSFYRSDFNVCDQWNRNQVSSMPESPSLKNDNPFKVLILSGGFDPITPAYFADETSRNFNKNVQIVNGYTYGHGLGYTQSGANIIGNFMENKPITDSLKQYFNKKDIAFKTDITLNKGVVKMTGDMNSKQWYYFIPLIISLVVILVVFIGSLAIIFSKGTKSGAVVLLLFLTSLLILTFIISLGLGINTTLNDNLYLLAFGLPSKWSFAFLIYRASLLLSVIAFFVSLVKTFRSNIPLYVILFLAIGIVHYYFINWGEISF
;
A
#
# COMPACT_ATOMS: atom_id res chain seq x y z
N MET A 1 -13.52 56.32 17.62
CA MET A 1 -14.49 55.70 16.67
C MET A 1 -14.02 55.61 15.22
N ARG A 2 -13.25 56.56 14.66
CA ARG A 2 -12.77 56.48 13.25
C ARG A 2 -11.70 55.39 12.99
N LEU A 3 -10.77 55.14 13.93
CA LEU A 3 -9.79 54.04 13.80
C LEU A 3 -10.42 52.64 13.82
N PHE A 4 -11.48 52.44 14.61
CA PHE A 4 -12.18 51.16 14.71
C PHE A 4 -12.96 50.82 13.44
N ARG A 5 -13.56 51.82 12.77
CA ARG A 5 -14.19 51.65 11.45
C ARG A 5 -13.18 51.34 10.34
N PHE A 6 -11.96 51.89 10.41
CA PHE A 6 -10.92 51.64 9.43
C PHE A 6 -10.36 50.21 9.53
N PHE A 7 -10.15 49.71 10.76
CA PHE A 7 -9.76 48.32 11.00
C PHE A 7 -10.86 47.33 10.59
N PHE A 8 -12.13 47.65 10.85
CA PHE A 8 -13.26 46.82 10.46
C PHE A 8 -13.47 46.78 8.93
N LEU A 9 -13.20 47.88 8.23
CA LEU A 9 -13.24 47.93 6.77
C LEU A 9 -12.09 47.16 6.11
N ILE A 10 -10.89 47.17 6.70
CA ILE A 10 -9.75 46.39 6.19
C ILE A 10 -9.99 44.88 6.40
N THR A 11 -10.50 44.45 7.57
CA THR A 11 -10.85 43.03 7.78
C THR A 11 -12.04 42.58 6.92
N LEU A 12 -13.01 43.46 6.67
CA LEU A 12 -14.11 43.18 5.74
C LEU A 12 -13.62 43.13 4.28
N PHE A 13 -12.68 43.98 3.86
CA PHE A 13 -12.10 43.92 2.52
C PHE A 13 -11.28 42.66 2.30
N ILE A 14 -10.44 42.26 3.26
CA ILE A 14 -9.62 41.03 3.18
C ILE A 14 -10.50 39.78 3.09
N THR A 15 -11.57 39.70 3.88
CA THR A 15 -12.51 38.56 3.88
C THR A 15 -13.40 38.52 2.62
N VAL A 16 -13.76 39.66 2.05
CA VAL A 16 -14.49 39.73 0.76
C VAL A 16 -13.58 39.37 -0.43
N SER A 17 -12.30 39.75 -0.41
CA SER A 17 -11.36 39.42 -1.49
C SER A 17 -10.99 37.93 -1.57
N LEU A 18 -10.97 37.16 -0.47
CA LEU A 18 -10.72 35.70 -0.55
C LEU A 18 -11.91 34.93 -1.16
N ASN A 19 -13.15 35.33 -0.87
CA ASN A 19 -14.34 34.68 -1.41
C ASN A 19 -14.53 34.90 -2.92
N ALA A 20 -13.99 35.98 -3.48
CA ALA A 20 -14.00 36.21 -4.92
C ALA A 20 -13.03 35.29 -5.70
N GLN A 21 -12.06 34.68 -5.02
CA GLN A 21 -10.95 33.97 -5.68
C GLN A 21 -11.10 32.46 -5.75
N THR A 22 -11.97 31.88 -4.94
CA THR A 22 -12.19 30.43 -4.90
C THR A 22 -13.59 30.07 -5.37
N LYS A 23 -13.75 28.88 -5.95
CA LYS A 23 -15.05 28.39 -6.44
C LYS A 23 -15.18 26.90 -6.19
N LEU A 24 -16.22 26.50 -5.47
CA LEU A 24 -16.53 25.09 -5.22
C LEU A 24 -17.70 24.66 -6.10
N GLU A 25 -17.43 23.84 -7.10
CA GLU A 25 -18.43 23.39 -8.08
C GLU A 25 -18.72 21.90 -7.90
N LYS A 26 -19.99 21.55 -7.77
CA LYS A 26 -20.39 20.14 -7.67
C LYS A 26 -20.24 19.46 -9.03
N VAL A 27 -19.61 18.30 -9.05
CA VAL A 27 -19.47 17.44 -10.23
C VAL A 27 -20.20 16.12 -9.99
N LYS A 28 -20.41 15.32 -11.04
CA LYS A 28 -21.17 14.06 -10.94
C LYS A 28 -20.43 13.00 -10.13
N SER A 29 -19.20 12.69 -10.51
CA SER A 29 -18.32 11.71 -9.88
C SER A 29 -16.96 11.71 -10.59
N TYR A 30 -15.89 11.37 -9.87
CA TYR A 30 -14.59 11.03 -10.48
C TYR A 30 -14.51 9.57 -10.95
N PHE A 31 -15.51 8.76 -10.56
CA PHE A 31 -15.64 7.34 -10.91
C PHE A 31 -16.99 7.08 -11.59
N PRO A 32 -17.19 7.53 -12.84
CA PRO A 32 -18.47 7.40 -13.53
C PRO A 32 -18.92 5.93 -13.68
N ASP A 33 -17.96 5.01 -13.79
CA ASP A 33 -18.23 3.59 -14.01
C ASP A 33 -18.47 2.79 -12.72
N SER A 34 -18.07 3.32 -11.56
CA SER A 34 -18.23 2.60 -10.28
C SER A 34 -19.71 2.52 -9.88
N LYS A 35 -20.27 1.31 -9.92
CA LYS A 35 -21.64 1.03 -9.43
C LYS A 35 -21.73 1.09 -7.91
N GLU A 36 -20.65 0.76 -7.22
CA GLU A 36 -20.56 0.74 -5.76
C GLU A 36 -20.62 2.15 -5.19
N LEU A 37 -19.73 3.04 -5.64
CA LEU A 37 -19.67 4.42 -5.15
C LEU A 37 -20.94 5.24 -5.47
N ARG A 38 -21.73 4.83 -6.48
CA ARG A 38 -23.03 5.44 -6.79
C ARG A 38 -24.11 5.19 -5.75
N LYS A 39 -23.98 4.15 -4.93
CA LYS A 39 -24.96 3.80 -3.89
C LYS A 39 -24.75 4.60 -2.60
N ASP A 40 -23.54 5.13 -2.41
CA ASP A 40 -23.18 5.88 -1.21
C ASP A 40 -23.47 7.38 -1.35
N PRO A 41 -23.86 8.06 -0.24
CA PRO A 41 -24.02 9.50 -0.24
C PRO A 41 -22.64 10.19 -0.25
N ILE A 42 -22.11 10.40 -1.46
CA ILE A 42 -20.83 11.07 -1.71
C ILE A 42 -21.09 12.33 -2.55
N GLU A 43 -20.57 13.46 -2.08
CA GLU A 43 -20.59 14.70 -2.84
C GLU A 43 -19.22 14.97 -3.45
N TRP A 44 -19.19 15.16 -4.76
CA TRP A 44 -17.95 15.38 -5.52
C TRP A 44 -17.86 16.83 -5.93
N TYR A 45 -16.69 17.44 -5.78
CA TYR A 45 -16.46 18.82 -6.16
C TYR A 45 -15.16 19.04 -6.89
N ARG A 46 -15.17 20.00 -7.81
CA ARG A 46 -14.00 20.70 -8.33
C ARG A 46 -13.85 22.00 -7.51
N PHE A 47 -12.73 22.15 -6.82
CA PHE A 47 -12.45 23.34 -6.02
C PHE A 47 -11.37 24.18 -6.68
N SER A 48 -11.77 25.29 -7.30
CA SER A 48 -10.86 26.22 -7.94
C SER A 48 -10.22 27.15 -6.90
N VAL A 49 -8.89 27.23 -6.92
CA VAL A 49 -8.06 28.09 -6.06
C VAL A 49 -6.95 28.76 -6.89
N PRO A 50 -6.37 29.88 -6.43
CA PRO A 50 -5.15 30.39 -7.03
C PRO A 50 -4.02 29.36 -7.04
N GLU A 51 -3.28 29.27 -8.13
CA GLU A 51 -2.04 28.49 -8.16
C GLU A 51 -1.06 29.08 -7.13
N ASN A 52 -0.82 30.38 -7.24
CA ASN A 52 0.02 31.14 -6.32
C ASN A 52 -0.84 32.04 -5.43
N TRP A 53 -0.85 31.77 -4.12
CA TRP A 53 -1.64 32.52 -3.13
C TRP A 53 -1.16 33.96 -2.90
N GLU A 54 0.03 34.33 -3.37
CA GLU A 54 0.52 35.72 -3.39
C GLU A 54 0.08 36.46 -4.67
N LYS A 55 -0.38 35.72 -5.69
CA LYS A 55 -0.79 36.23 -7.01
C LYS A 55 -2.20 35.75 -7.36
N VAL A 56 -3.16 36.09 -6.49
CA VAL A 56 -4.51 35.52 -6.51
C VAL A 56 -5.33 35.77 -7.78
N ASN A 57 -4.96 36.78 -8.58
CA ASN A 57 -5.64 37.15 -9.84
C ASN A 57 -5.03 36.49 -11.09
N GLU A 58 -3.94 35.72 -10.94
CA GLU A 58 -3.27 35.06 -12.06
C GLU A 58 -3.88 33.65 -12.32
N ARG A 59 -3.04 32.64 -12.54
CA ARG A 59 -3.46 31.28 -12.84
C ARG A 59 -4.21 30.64 -11.67
N LYS A 60 -5.26 29.89 -12.00
CA LYS A 60 -5.99 29.03 -11.05
C LYS A 60 -5.71 27.56 -11.34
N ILE A 61 -5.79 26.76 -10.28
CA ILE A 61 -5.76 25.29 -10.33
C ILE A 61 -7.10 24.75 -9.82
N SER A 62 -7.37 23.47 -10.09
CA SER A 62 -8.59 22.80 -9.64
C SER A 62 -8.25 21.61 -8.77
N LEU A 63 -8.72 21.60 -7.53
CA LEU A 63 -8.54 20.49 -6.60
C LEU A 63 -9.74 19.55 -6.67
N ALA A 64 -9.48 18.25 -6.76
CA ALA A 64 -10.52 17.24 -6.66
C ALA A 64 -10.88 16.98 -5.20
N VAL A 65 -12.17 17.06 -4.87
CA VAL A 65 -12.68 16.88 -3.51
C VAL A 65 -13.82 15.85 -3.52
N ALA A 66 -13.80 14.93 -2.57
CA ALA A 66 -14.89 14.02 -2.25
C ALA A 66 -15.32 14.22 -0.79
N VAL A 67 -16.61 14.41 -0.55
CA VAL A 67 -17.20 14.49 0.79
C VAL A 67 -18.12 13.29 0.98
N LEU A 68 -17.62 12.26 1.66
CA LEU A 68 -18.40 11.09 2.01
C LEU A 68 -19.21 11.41 3.27
N LYS A 69 -20.54 11.41 3.18
CA LYS A 69 -21.38 11.73 4.33
C LYS A 69 -21.31 10.66 5.42
N SER A 70 -21.42 11.09 6.67
CA SER A 70 -21.51 10.21 7.84
C SER A 70 -22.66 9.21 7.68
N LYS A 71 -22.48 8.00 8.21
CA LYS A 71 -23.54 6.98 8.19
C LYS A 71 -24.65 7.27 9.21
N THR A 72 -24.39 8.12 10.21
CA THR A 72 -25.38 8.56 11.21
C THR A 72 -25.84 10.01 10.98
N ALA A 73 -27.05 10.35 11.42
CA ALA A 73 -27.59 11.72 11.36
C ALA A 73 -26.97 12.71 12.37
N SER A 74 -26.43 12.21 13.48
CA SER A 74 -25.74 13.02 14.50
C SER A 74 -24.32 13.32 14.03
N LYS A 75 -24.14 14.44 13.32
CA LYS A 75 -22.85 14.81 12.73
C LYS A 75 -21.92 15.42 13.77
N GLN A 76 -20.80 14.75 14.01
CA GLN A 76 -19.65 15.40 14.64
C GLN A 76 -18.84 16.17 13.59
N GLU A 77 -17.82 16.91 14.04
CA GLU A 77 -16.89 17.63 13.18
C GLU A 77 -16.34 16.72 12.07
N PRO A 78 -16.36 17.14 10.78
CA PRO A 78 -15.83 16.35 9.68
C PRO A 78 -14.36 16.00 9.86
N VAL A 79 -13.89 14.95 9.19
CA VAL A 79 -12.46 14.61 9.12
C VAL A 79 -11.92 15.05 7.77
N VAL A 80 -10.88 15.89 7.75
CA VAL A 80 -10.07 16.08 6.55
C VAL A 80 -8.87 15.16 6.61
N PHE A 81 -8.72 14.31 5.58
CA PHE A 81 -7.59 13.38 5.48
C PHE A 81 -6.50 13.97 4.57
N ILE A 82 -5.27 13.95 5.06
CA ILE A 82 -4.09 14.45 4.35
C ILE A 82 -3.09 13.30 4.25
N GLN A 83 -3.06 12.67 3.07
CA GLN A 83 -2.11 11.60 2.77
C GLN A 83 -0.70 12.14 2.58
N GLY A 84 0.28 11.28 2.87
CA GLY A 84 1.69 11.57 2.64
C GLY A 84 2.21 11.18 1.26
N GLY A 85 3.45 10.72 1.23
CA GLY A 85 4.27 10.59 0.03
C GLY A 85 5.49 11.52 0.15
N PRO A 86 5.45 12.79 -0.33
CA PRO A 86 4.34 13.47 -1.01
C PRO A 86 3.95 12.81 -2.34
N GLY A 87 2.82 13.21 -2.92
CA GLY A 87 2.31 12.61 -4.15
C GLY A 87 1.22 11.56 -3.98
N GLY A 88 0.70 11.34 -2.76
CA GLY A 88 -0.51 10.55 -2.52
C GLY A 88 -1.77 11.19 -3.11
N ASN A 89 -2.75 10.37 -3.48
CA ASN A 89 -4.04 10.78 -4.06
C ASN A 89 -5.20 10.21 -3.24
N THR A 90 -5.82 11.06 -2.42
CA THR A 90 -6.85 10.63 -1.46
C THR A 90 -8.18 10.29 -2.13
N VAL A 91 -8.54 10.96 -3.23
CA VAL A 91 -9.81 10.70 -3.94
C VAL A 91 -9.81 9.32 -4.57
N ALA A 92 -8.66 8.83 -5.04
CA ALA A 92 -8.48 7.46 -5.53
C ALA A 92 -8.82 6.40 -4.46
N GLU A 93 -8.63 6.73 -3.18
CA GLU A 93 -8.89 5.84 -2.05
C GLU A 93 -10.34 5.89 -1.55
N THR A 94 -11.28 6.53 -2.28
CA THR A 94 -12.67 6.68 -1.82
C THR A 94 -13.30 5.36 -1.36
N THR A 95 -13.06 4.25 -2.07
CA THR A 95 -13.60 2.93 -1.69
C THR A 95 -13.12 2.47 -0.31
N PHE A 96 -11.86 2.73 0.06
CA PHE A 96 -11.36 2.44 1.41
C PHE A 96 -12.14 3.23 2.48
N TRP A 97 -12.49 4.47 2.18
CA TRP A 97 -13.22 5.36 3.09
C TRP A 97 -14.73 5.06 3.19
N VAL A 98 -15.29 4.26 2.27
CA VAL A 98 -16.74 3.99 2.25
C VAL A 98 -17.22 3.29 3.52
N ASP A 99 -16.47 2.29 3.98
CA ASP A 99 -16.78 1.51 5.18
C ASP A 99 -15.79 1.78 6.33
N HIS A 100 -14.99 2.83 6.20
CA HIS A 100 -14.01 3.20 7.21
C HIS A 100 -14.69 3.56 8.54
N PRO A 101 -14.14 3.14 9.71
CA PRO A 101 -14.79 3.32 11.00
C PRO A 101 -15.12 4.77 11.35
N LEU A 102 -14.25 5.71 10.96
CA LEU A 102 -14.47 7.14 11.18
C LEU A 102 -15.72 7.66 10.46
N ARG A 103 -16.09 7.09 9.31
CA ARG A 103 -17.28 7.52 8.55
C ARG A 103 -18.58 7.19 9.28
N LYS A 104 -18.54 6.38 10.35
CA LYS A 104 -19.71 6.12 11.18
C LYS A 104 -20.34 7.44 11.66
N ASN A 105 -19.54 8.32 12.25
CA ASN A 105 -20.00 9.55 12.91
C ASN A 105 -19.51 10.85 12.26
N HIS A 106 -18.57 10.78 11.32
CA HIS A 106 -17.95 11.95 10.68
C HIS A 106 -18.19 11.96 9.17
N ASP A 107 -18.47 13.14 8.60
CA ASP A 107 -18.27 13.34 7.16
C ASP A 107 -16.76 13.23 6.88
N ILE A 108 -16.35 12.48 5.85
CA ILE A 108 -14.94 12.34 5.45
C ILE A 108 -14.71 13.23 4.23
N VAL A 109 -13.79 14.18 4.37
CA VAL A 109 -13.34 15.09 3.31
C VAL A 109 -12.00 14.57 2.79
N LEU A 110 -12.04 14.04 1.57
CA LEU A 110 -10.86 13.67 0.79
C LEU A 110 -10.59 14.79 -0.20
N VAL A 111 -9.34 15.25 -0.24
CA VAL A 111 -8.87 16.24 -1.21
C VAL A 111 -7.58 15.75 -1.85
N ASP A 112 -7.57 15.67 -3.17
CA ASP A 112 -6.32 15.50 -3.89
C ASP A 112 -5.58 16.84 -3.85
N LEU A 113 -4.38 16.84 -3.27
CA LEU A 113 -3.56 18.04 -3.14
C LEU A 113 -3.21 18.59 -4.53
N ARG A 114 -2.75 19.85 -4.57
CA ARG A 114 -2.30 20.51 -5.81
C ARG A 114 -1.34 19.61 -6.60
N GLY A 115 -1.74 19.18 -7.79
CA GLY A 115 -0.91 18.36 -8.67
C GLY A 115 -0.97 16.85 -8.47
N THR A 116 -1.84 16.32 -7.60
CA THR A 116 -2.02 14.86 -7.42
C THR A 116 -3.37 14.36 -7.93
N GLY A 117 -3.44 13.05 -8.21
CA GLY A 117 -4.71 12.36 -8.48
C GLY A 117 -5.53 12.99 -9.61
N PHE A 118 -6.77 13.37 -9.29
CA PHE A 118 -7.72 14.01 -10.18
C PHE A 118 -7.63 15.55 -10.18
N SER A 119 -6.76 16.15 -9.37
CA SER A 119 -6.52 17.60 -9.37
C SER A 119 -5.78 18.04 -10.64
N GLU A 120 -6.07 19.25 -11.09
CA GLU A 120 -5.55 19.83 -12.34
C GLU A 120 -4.75 21.12 -12.04
N PRO A 121 -3.57 21.30 -12.68
CA PRO A 121 -2.94 20.40 -13.65
C PRO A 121 -2.37 19.13 -12.99
N ARG A 122 -2.44 17.99 -13.69
CA ARG A 122 -1.78 16.74 -13.24
C ARG A 122 -0.29 16.83 -13.54
N LEU A 123 0.55 16.64 -12.53
CA LEU A 123 2.00 16.80 -12.67
C LEU A 123 2.65 15.47 -13.07
N CYS A 124 2.95 15.33 -14.36
CA CYS A 124 3.68 14.19 -14.94
C CYS A 124 3.17 12.81 -14.48
N PRO A 125 1.92 12.44 -14.81
CA PRO A 125 1.28 11.23 -14.31
C PRO A 125 2.03 9.92 -14.65
N ASP A 126 2.85 9.91 -15.70
CA ASP A 126 3.60 8.73 -16.15
C ASP A 126 4.99 8.60 -15.52
N LEU A 127 5.44 9.56 -14.69
CA LEU A 127 6.81 9.57 -14.17
C LEU A 127 7.10 8.35 -13.25
N GLY A 128 6.11 7.92 -12.46
CA GLY A 128 6.25 6.71 -11.63
C GLY A 128 6.44 5.43 -12.46
N LYS A 129 5.75 5.33 -13.60
CA LYS A 129 5.94 4.23 -14.54
C LYS A 129 7.35 4.24 -15.12
N LYS A 130 7.86 5.41 -15.53
CA LYS A 130 9.25 5.56 -16.01
C LYS A 130 10.26 5.13 -14.95
N PHE A 131 10.06 5.49 -13.68
CA PHE A 131 10.92 5.05 -12.57
C PHE A 131 10.89 3.55 -12.36
N PHE A 132 9.71 2.94 -12.44
CA PHE A 132 9.59 1.50 -12.32
C PHE A 132 10.26 0.77 -13.50
N GLU A 133 10.16 1.32 -14.72
CA GLU A 133 10.88 0.79 -15.89
C GLU A 133 12.40 0.94 -15.78
N ILE A 134 12.90 2.00 -15.14
CA ILE A 134 14.33 2.15 -14.81
C ILE A 134 14.73 1.06 -13.80
N LEU A 135 14.00 0.95 -12.69
CA LEU A 135 14.23 -0.02 -11.62
C LEU A 135 14.21 -1.48 -12.11
N ALA A 136 13.36 -1.79 -13.10
CA ALA A 136 13.26 -3.14 -13.64
C ALA A 136 14.51 -3.60 -14.42
N LYS A 137 15.38 -2.66 -14.82
CA LYS A 137 16.63 -2.93 -15.56
C LYS A 137 17.74 -3.30 -14.60
N ASN A 138 18.69 -4.09 -15.08
CA ASN A 138 19.94 -4.35 -14.37
C ASN A 138 21.07 -3.49 -14.94
N GLN A 139 20.98 -2.18 -14.76
CA GLN A 139 22.00 -1.25 -15.23
C GLN A 139 22.88 -0.75 -14.06
N PRO A 140 24.07 -0.18 -14.33
CA PRO A 140 24.91 0.38 -13.28
C PRO A 140 24.18 1.48 -12.51
N GLU A 141 24.45 1.62 -11.21
CA GLU A 141 23.82 2.62 -10.33
C GLU A 141 23.92 4.04 -10.91
N GLU A 142 25.08 4.41 -11.45
CA GLU A 142 25.30 5.71 -12.09
C GLU A 142 24.34 5.97 -13.26
N GLN A 143 24.01 4.92 -14.02
CA GLN A 143 23.06 5.01 -15.13
C GLN A 143 21.62 5.09 -14.62
N ASP A 144 21.26 4.37 -13.55
CA ASP A 144 19.95 4.52 -12.89
C ASP A 144 19.72 5.94 -12.39
N VAL A 145 20.72 6.51 -11.70
CA VAL A 145 20.66 7.90 -11.22
C VAL A 145 20.55 8.87 -12.39
N LYS A 146 21.35 8.67 -13.45
CA LYS A 146 21.31 9.50 -14.65
C LYS A 146 19.94 9.46 -15.34
N ASP A 147 19.38 8.27 -15.53
CA ASP A 147 18.06 8.09 -16.14
C ASP A 147 16.97 8.73 -15.27
N LYS A 148 17.02 8.52 -13.95
CA LYS A 148 16.09 9.12 -12.99
C LYS A 148 16.13 10.65 -13.04
N VAL A 149 17.32 11.25 -13.06
CA VAL A 149 17.51 12.70 -13.21
C VAL A 149 16.95 13.17 -14.55
N GLN A 150 17.31 12.51 -15.65
CA GLN A 150 16.89 12.89 -16.99
C GLN A 150 15.36 12.94 -17.13
N VAL A 151 14.65 11.85 -16.77
CA VAL A 151 13.18 11.80 -16.92
C VAL A 151 12.46 12.75 -15.95
N SER A 152 13.08 13.06 -14.81
CA SER A 152 12.56 14.06 -13.86
C SER A 152 12.70 15.48 -14.41
N LEU A 153 13.83 15.81 -15.04
CA LEU A 153 14.06 17.11 -15.64
C LEU A 153 13.23 17.34 -16.91
N GLU A 154 12.98 16.30 -17.70
CA GLU A 154 12.01 16.34 -18.80
C GLU A 154 10.62 16.73 -18.28
N CYS A 155 10.15 16.02 -17.24
CA CYS A 155 8.90 16.33 -16.57
C CYS A 155 8.87 17.78 -16.05
N ARG A 156 9.94 18.24 -15.38
CA ARG A 156 10.07 19.62 -14.91
C ARG A 156 9.94 20.61 -16.06
N GLN A 157 10.62 20.38 -17.18
CA GLN A 157 10.59 21.26 -18.33
C GLN A 157 9.20 21.30 -18.97
N ASP A 158 8.52 20.15 -19.06
CA ASP A 158 7.14 20.08 -19.55
C ASP A 158 6.19 20.91 -18.68
N MET A 159 6.36 20.89 -17.35
CA MET A 159 5.56 21.73 -16.46
C MET A 159 5.84 23.22 -16.63
N ILE A 160 7.12 23.61 -16.81
CA ILE A 160 7.50 25.00 -17.09
C ILE A 160 6.92 25.47 -18.44
N ASN A 161 6.99 24.63 -19.47
CA ASN A 161 6.42 24.93 -20.79
C ASN A 161 4.90 25.11 -20.75
N GLN A 162 4.23 24.43 -19.82
CA GLN A 162 2.81 24.62 -19.52
C GLN A 162 2.52 25.87 -18.69
N GLY A 163 3.55 26.64 -18.28
CA GLY A 163 3.45 27.83 -17.46
C GLY A 163 3.10 27.56 -15.99
N ILE A 164 3.41 26.36 -15.48
CA ILE A 164 3.11 25.98 -14.09
C ILE A 164 4.12 26.64 -13.15
N ASP A 165 3.64 27.35 -12.13
CA ASP A 165 4.50 27.89 -11.08
C ASP A 165 4.92 26.79 -10.09
N LEU A 166 6.04 26.13 -10.38
CA LEU A 166 6.58 25.05 -9.54
C LEU A 166 6.83 25.48 -8.09
N GLY A 167 7.16 26.75 -7.85
CA GLY A 167 7.42 27.27 -6.49
C GLY A 167 6.17 27.31 -5.62
N SER A 168 4.99 27.30 -6.23
CA SER A 168 3.71 27.29 -5.52
C SER A 168 3.29 25.90 -5.01
N TYR A 169 4.02 24.84 -5.35
CA TYR A 169 3.72 23.46 -4.91
C TYR A 169 4.52 23.13 -3.65
N ASN A 170 3.96 23.51 -2.50
CA ASN A 170 4.55 23.36 -1.17
C ASN A 170 3.46 23.28 -0.08
N SER A 171 3.85 22.91 1.15
CA SER A 171 2.95 22.70 2.29
C SER A 171 2.22 23.96 2.75
N ILE A 172 2.81 25.15 2.58
CA ILE A 172 2.19 26.42 2.95
C ILE A 172 1.02 26.74 2.02
N SER A 173 1.22 26.55 0.72
CA SER A 173 0.14 26.71 -0.25
C SER A 173 -0.98 25.69 -0.04
N VAL A 174 -0.64 24.43 0.30
CA VAL A 174 -1.64 23.42 0.69
C VAL A 174 -2.41 23.83 1.94
N ALA A 175 -1.75 24.39 2.95
CA ALA A 175 -2.44 24.89 4.15
C ALA A 175 -3.49 25.96 3.81
N ARG A 176 -3.18 26.86 2.87
CA ARG A 176 -4.13 27.87 2.38
C ARG A 176 -5.27 27.26 1.56
N ASP A 177 -4.98 26.24 0.75
CA ASP A 177 -6.01 25.46 0.03
C ASP A 177 -7.01 24.83 1.01
N LEU A 178 -6.50 24.20 2.08
CA LEU A 178 -7.32 23.56 3.11
C LEU A 178 -8.20 24.56 3.87
N HIS A 179 -7.64 25.71 4.26
CA HIS A 179 -8.40 26.78 4.90
C HIS A 179 -9.53 27.28 4.00
N ALA A 180 -9.22 27.55 2.74
CA ALA A 180 -10.20 28.01 1.76
C ALA A 180 -11.29 26.95 1.49
N LEU A 181 -10.90 25.67 1.39
CA LEU A 181 -11.83 24.56 1.20
C LEU A 181 -12.80 24.42 2.38
N LYS A 182 -12.29 24.47 3.62
CA LYS A 182 -13.09 24.42 4.84
C LYS A 182 -14.15 25.53 4.84
N ASN A 183 -13.76 26.76 4.48
CA ASN A 183 -14.69 27.88 4.38
C ASN A 183 -15.73 27.68 3.25
N ALA A 184 -15.30 27.20 2.08
CA ALA A 184 -16.19 26.93 0.94
C ALA A 184 -17.23 25.83 1.25
N LEU A 185 -16.83 24.82 2.03
CA LEU A 185 -17.71 23.77 2.56
C LEU A 185 -18.56 24.22 3.76
N LYS A 186 -18.37 25.46 4.24
CA LYS A 186 -19.06 26.03 5.41
C LYS A 186 -18.86 25.22 6.70
N ILE A 187 -17.70 24.58 6.84
CA ILE A 187 -17.30 23.85 8.04
C ILE A 187 -16.71 24.88 9.01
N GLN A 188 -17.01 24.82 10.32
CA GLN A 188 -16.42 25.77 11.29
C GLN A 188 -15.05 25.32 11.78
N LYS A 189 -14.94 24.04 12.15
CA LYS A 189 -13.72 23.32 12.49
C LYS A 189 -13.85 21.89 11.99
N TRP A 190 -12.72 21.25 11.73
CA TRP A 190 -12.66 19.83 11.39
C TRP A 190 -11.57 19.11 12.16
N ASN A 191 -11.65 17.79 12.19
CA ASN A 191 -10.59 16.91 12.64
C ASN A 191 -9.58 16.76 11.51
N VAL A 192 -8.33 17.13 11.76
CA VAL A 192 -7.24 17.00 10.77
C VAL A 192 -6.53 15.68 11.02
N TYR A 193 -6.53 14.79 10.04
CA TYR A 193 -5.83 13.52 10.09
C TYR A 193 -4.77 13.45 9.00
N GLY A 194 -3.50 13.61 9.40
CA GLY A 194 -2.34 13.49 8.52
C GLY A 194 -1.61 12.17 8.73
N VAL A 195 -1.12 11.57 7.64
CA VAL A 195 -0.24 10.39 7.69
C VAL A 195 1.08 10.69 6.99
N SER A 196 2.20 10.25 7.55
CA SER A 196 3.52 10.37 6.90
C SER A 196 3.88 11.82 6.57
N TYR A 197 4.28 12.15 5.34
CA TYR A 197 4.45 13.53 4.87
C TYR A 197 3.22 14.43 5.10
N GLY A 198 2.01 13.85 5.10
CA GLY A 198 0.79 14.55 5.46
C GLY A 198 0.82 15.10 6.88
N THR A 199 1.59 14.50 7.80
CA THR A 199 1.82 15.05 9.15
C THR A 199 2.64 16.33 9.14
N TYR A 200 3.60 16.48 8.22
CA TYR A 200 4.33 17.73 8.04
C TYR A 200 3.40 18.82 7.49
N ILE A 201 2.57 18.50 6.49
CA ILE A 201 1.53 19.42 5.98
C ILE A 201 0.55 19.80 7.10
N SER A 202 0.10 18.82 7.89
CA SER A 202 -0.87 19.03 8.97
C SER A 202 -0.30 19.91 10.09
N GLN A 203 1.00 19.75 10.41
CA GLN A 203 1.70 20.63 11.35
C GLN A 203 1.79 22.07 10.81
N ASN A 204 2.10 22.26 9.52
CA ASN A 204 2.07 23.58 8.88
C ASN A 204 0.66 24.20 8.89
N TYR A 205 -0.37 23.42 8.58
CA TYR A 205 -1.76 23.86 8.65
C TYR A 205 -2.14 24.30 10.07
N ALA A 206 -1.73 23.53 11.08
CA ALA A 206 -1.95 23.86 12.49
C ALA A 206 -1.22 25.13 12.93
N LYS A 207 -0.04 25.41 12.37
CA LYS A 207 0.74 26.65 12.63
C LYS A 207 0.06 27.89 12.06
N ILE A 208 -0.46 27.78 10.83
CA ILE A 208 -1.01 28.91 10.09
C ILE A 208 -2.47 29.16 10.44
N PHE A 209 -3.26 28.10 10.62
CA PHE A 209 -4.70 28.16 10.84
C PHE A 209 -5.13 27.34 12.09
N PRO A 210 -4.58 27.60 13.29
CA PRO A 210 -4.87 26.82 14.49
C PRO A 210 -6.36 26.81 14.88
N ASN A 211 -7.10 27.85 14.49
CA ASN A 211 -8.53 27.98 14.80
C ASN A 211 -9.44 27.11 13.92
N ASP A 212 -8.93 26.51 12.84
CA ASP A 212 -9.70 25.61 11.98
C ASP A 212 -9.75 24.17 12.53
N ILE A 213 -8.95 23.87 13.55
CA ILE A 213 -8.72 22.52 14.04
C ILE A 213 -9.59 22.24 15.26
N HIS A 214 -10.35 21.14 15.20
CA HIS A 214 -11.03 20.54 16.35
C HIS A 214 -10.07 19.59 17.09
N THR A 215 -9.54 18.60 16.37
CA THR A 215 -8.42 17.76 16.82
C THR A 215 -7.39 17.56 15.71
N LEU A 216 -6.15 17.29 16.11
CA LEU A 216 -5.03 17.00 15.20
C LEU A 216 -4.54 15.58 15.44
N THR A 217 -4.59 14.72 14.42
CA THR A 217 -4.03 13.37 14.43
C THR A 217 -2.83 13.32 13.48
N LEU A 218 -1.66 12.96 14.01
CA LEU A 218 -0.41 12.79 13.29
C LEU A 218 0.01 11.32 13.35
N ASP A 219 -0.29 10.56 12.31
CA ASP A 219 0.08 9.15 12.23
C ASP A 219 1.39 9.00 11.46
N SER A 220 2.39 8.42 12.14
CA SER A 220 3.74 8.23 11.59
C SER A 220 4.37 9.58 11.27
N SER A 221 4.54 10.37 12.34
CA SER A 221 4.87 11.79 12.29
C SER A 221 6.29 12.07 11.84
N ILE A 222 6.47 13.08 11.00
CA ILE A 222 7.77 13.71 10.73
C ILE A 222 8.01 14.76 11.81
N SER A 223 9.06 14.59 12.63
CA SER A 223 9.43 15.52 13.70
C SER A 223 10.16 16.75 13.18
N ASP A 224 11.14 16.55 12.29
CA ASP A 224 11.95 17.59 11.67
C ASP A 224 12.20 17.27 10.19
N ILE A 225 11.76 18.18 9.31
CA ILE A 225 11.89 18.01 7.86
C ILE A 225 13.35 18.10 7.39
N SER A 226 14.22 18.81 8.12
CA SER A 226 15.64 18.99 7.80
C SER A 226 16.48 17.73 8.03
N GLU A 227 15.99 16.82 8.87
CA GLU A 227 16.64 15.54 9.13
C GLU A 227 15.95 14.34 8.43
N TYR A 228 14.79 14.59 7.81
CA TYR A 228 13.93 13.55 7.25
C TYR A 228 14.64 12.63 6.26
N TYR A 229 15.34 13.17 5.24
CA TYR A 229 16.13 12.36 4.30
C TYR A 229 17.47 11.95 4.87
N THR A 230 18.12 12.87 5.58
CA THR A 230 19.48 12.71 6.11
C THR A 230 19.63 11.44 6.94
N ASN A 231 18.59 11.08 7.72
CA ASN A 231 18.62 9.93 8.63
C ASN A 231 18.00 8.64 8.04
N ASN A 232 17.60 8.60 6.76
CA ASN A 232 16.88 7.45 6.17
C ASN A 232 17.59 6.11 6.36
N THR A 233 18.91 6.04 6.13
CA THR A 233 19.68 4.80 6.32
C THR A 233 19.69 4.36 7.79
N GLN A 234 19.80 5.30 8.73
CA GLN A 234 19.75 5.00 10.16
C GLN A 234 18.35 4.53 10.58
N ASN A 235 17.29 5.19 10.11
CA ASN A 235 15.90 4.84 10.42
C ASN A 235 15.56 3.42 9.92
N TYR A 236 15.97 3.08 8.70
CA TYR A 236 15.87 1.73 8.17
C TYR A 236 16.59 0.70 9.07
N MET A 237 17.82 1.00 9.46
CA MET A 237 18.63 0.11 10.28
C MET A 237 18.11 -0.09 11.71
N LEU A 238 17.43 0.90 12.30
CA LEU A 238 16.76 0.74 13.59
C LEU A 238 15.69 -0.36 13.52
N SER A 239 14.83 -0.30 12.49
CA SER A 239 13.77 -1.28 12.29
C SER A 239 14.31 -2.66 11.88
N LEU A 240 15.32 -2.71 11.03
CA LEU A 240 15.93 -3.96 10.58
C LEU A 240 16.69 -4.69 11.69
N ASN A 241 17.46 -3.97 12.52
CA ASN A 241 18.15 -4.57 13.67
C ASN A 241 17.16 -5.15 14.68
N LYS A 242 16.01 -4.48 14.87
CA LYS A 242 14.92 -4.99 15.70
C LYS A 242 14.35 -6.29 15.15
N LEU A 243 14.13 -6.39 13.83
CA LEU A 243 13.68 -7.63 13.17
C LEU A 243 14.66 -8.78 13.44
N PHE A 244 15.95 -8.56 13.22
CA PHE A 244 16.99 -9.57 13.42
C PHE A 244 17.03 -10.05 14.86
N LYS A 245 16.99 -9.12 15.83
CA LYS A 245 16.93 -9.45 17.24
C LYS A 245 15.68 -10.24 17.59
N SER A 246 14.50 -9.79 17.16
CA SER A 246 13.23 -10.48 17.43
C SER A 246 13.20 -11.89 16.84
N CYS A 247 13.70 -12.11 15.62
CA CYS A 247 13.73 -13.46 15.05
C CYS A 247 14.74 -14.35 15.77
N LYS A 248 15.91 -13.83 16.16
CA LYS A 248 16.90 -14.58 16.94
C LYS A 248 16.36 -15.01 18.31
N ASP A 249 15.60 -14.14 18.95
CA ASP A 249 15.03 -14.38 20.28
C ASP A 249 13.77 -15.28 20.24
N ASP A 250 13.13 -15.44 19.06
CA ASP A 250 12.02 -16.38 18.83
C ASP A 250 12.55 -17.78 18.44
N PRO A 251 12.31 -18.83 19.25
CA PRO A 251 12.86 -20.17 18.97
C PRO A 251 12.38 -20.79 17.65
N LYS A 252 11.14 -20.50 17.20
CA LYS A 252 10.62 -21.03 15.94
C LYS A 252 11.24 -20.28 14.77
N CYS A 253 11.28 -18.95 14.85
CA CYS A 253 11.89 -18.12 13.81
C CYS A 253 13.38 -18.44 13.66
N ASN A 254 14.13 -18.49 14.76
CA ASN A 254 15.57 -18.76 14.71
C ASN A 254 15.89 -20.20 14.24
N LYS A 255 15.01 -21.17 14.49
CA LYS A 255 15.16 -22.54 13.97
C LYS A 255 14.96 -22.59 12.45
N GLU A 256 13.91 -21.94 11.95
CA GLU A 256 13.57 -21.95 10.52
C GLU A 256 14.49 -21.03 9.70
N TYR A 257 14.85 -19.87 10.27
CA TYR A 257 15.63 -18.81 9.64
C TYR A 257 16.91 -18.47 10.42
N PRO A 258 17.82 -19.43 10.62
CA PRO A 258 19.01 -19.25 11.45
C PRO A 258 20.00 -18.21 10.87
N ASN A 259 20.51 -17.33 11.73
CA ASN A 259 21.46 -16.27 11.36
C ASN A 259 20.89 -15.26 10.32
N LEU A 260 19.61 -14.89 10.46
CA LEU A 260 18.90 -14.02 9.52
C LEU A 260 19.68 -12.74 9.12
N GLU A 261 20.31 -12.06 10.07
CA GLU A 261 21.15 -10.88 9.78
C GLU A 261 22.30 -11.20 8.81
N LYS A 262 23.00 -12.31 9.05
CA LYS A 262 24.11 -12.74 8.18
C LYS A 262 23.58 -13.11 6.80
N VAL A 263 22.42 -13.77 6.72
CA VAL A 263 21.77 -14.09 5.45
C VAL A 263 21.45 -12.81 4.67
N TYR A 264 20.83 -11.81 5.31
CA TYR A 264 20.51 -10.53 4.67
C TYR A 264 21.74 -9.87 4.03
N TYR A 265 22.84 -9.73 4.77
CA TYR A 265 24.04 -9.08 4.22
C TYR A 265 24.77 -9.94 3.17
N ASN A 266 24.77 -11.26 3.33
CA ASN A 266 25.33 -12.16 2.31
C ASN A 266 24.52 -12.07 1.02
N THR A 267 23.19 -11.96 1.11
CA THR A 267 22.33 -11.77 -0.06
C THR A 267 22.64 -10.48 -0.80
N ILE A 268 22.89 -9.36 -0.10
CA ILE A 268 23.37 -8.11 -0.74
C ILE A 268 24.63 -8.39 -1.57
N ALA A 269 25.67 -8.97 -0.94
CA ALA A 269 26.95 -9.22 -1.60
C ALA A 269 26.84 -10.21 -2.79
N GLU A 270 25.91 -11.16 -2.73
CA GLU A 270 25.65 -12.09 -3.84
C GLU A 270 24.86 -11.43 -4.97
N LEU A 271 23.92 -10.53 -4.67
CA LEU A 271 23.17 -9.79 -5.67
C LEU A 271 24.04 -8.75 -6.41
N GLU A 272 25.03 -8.16 -5.76
CA GLU A 272 26.03 -7.29 -6.41
C GLU A 272 26.79 -8.03 -7.51
N LYS A 273 27.08 -9.32 -7.32
CA LYS A 273 27.80 -10.15 -8.31
C LYS A 273 26.86 -10.79 -9.31
N LYS A 274 25.68 -11.22 -8.84
CA LYS A 274 24.73 -12.02 -9.61
C LYS A 274 23.31 -11.58 -9.25
N PRO A 275 22.75 -10.57 -9.94
CA PRO A 275 21.36 -10.16 -9.83
C PRO A 275 20.38 -11.29 -10.19
N ILE A 276 19.12 -11.20 -9.73
CA ILE A 276 18.06 -12.19 -10.01
C ILE A 276 17.05 -11.59 -10.99
N THR A 277 16.94 -12.14 -12.20
CA THR A 277 15.88 -11.78 -13.14
C THR A 277 14.69 -12.70 -12.99
N VAL A 278 13.48 -12.12 -12.96
CA VAL A 278 12.20 -12.82 -12.90
C VAL A 278 11.30 -12.40 -14.04
N GLU A 279 10.45 -13.31 -14.50
CA GLU A 279 9.43 -13.04 -15.52
C GLU A 279 8.18 -12.47 -14.85
N VAL A 280 7.62 -11.41 -15.43
CA VAL A 280 6.46 -10.67 -14.91
C VAL A 280 5.50 -10.35 -16.04
N ASP A 281 4.27 -9.99 -15.71
CA ASP A 281 3.28 -9.63 -16.74
C ASP A 281 3.70 -8.35 -17.50
N HIS A 282 3.47 -8.33 -18.82
CA HIS A 282 3.80 -7.18 -19.67
C HIS A 282 3.03 -5.90 -19.31
N SER A 283 1.89 -6.05 -18.62
CA SER A 283 1.14 -4.91 -18.06
C SER A 283 1.85 -4.27 -16.86
N VAL A 284 2.73 -5.01 -16.17
CA VAL A 284 3.51 -4.52 -15.02
C VAL A 284 4.82 -3.91 -15.49
N VAL A 285 5.62 -4.67 -16.24
CA VAL A 285 6.84 -4.17 -16.90
C VAL A 285 6.76 -4.49 -18.38
N PRO A 286 6.86 -3.51 -19.31
CA PRO A 286 6.71 -3.77 -20.75
C PRO A 286 7.62 -4.86 -21.31
N SER A 287 8.84 -5.00 -20.78
CA SER A 287 9.81 -6.03 -21.18
C SER A 287 9.39 -7.46 -20.80
N GLY A 288 8.41 -7.63 -19.90
CA GLY A 288 8.05 -8.90 -19.28
C GLY A 288 9.07 -9.38 -18.24
N LYS A 289 10.09 -8.57 -17.89
CA LYS A 289 11.18 -8.96 -16.99
C LYS A 289 11.50 -7.88 -15.98
N PHE A 290 11.75 -8.30 -14.75
CA PHE A 290 12.27 -7.46 -13.67
C PHE A 290 13.56 -8.08 -13.13
N THR A 291 14.60 -7.28 -12.90
CA THR A 291 15.84 -7.78 -12.30
C THR A 291 16.05 -7.16 -10.93
N TYR A 292 16.10 -7.99 -9.90
CA TYR A 292 16.52 -7.61 -8.56
C TYR A 292 18.04 -7.57 -8.46
N ASN A 293 18.60 -6.38 -8.37
CA ASN A 293 19.97 -6.13 -7.93
C ASN A 293 20.02 -5.92 -6.40
N ALA A 294 21.18 -5.54 -5.87
CA ALA A 294 21.38 -5.33 -4.44
C ALA A 294 20.56 -4.16 -3.87
N GLU A 295 20.38 -3.08 -4.62
CA GLU A 295 19.54 -1.94 -4.23
C GLU A 295 18.06 -2.32 -4.22
N ASP A 296 17.58 -3.04 -5.24
CA ASP A 296 16.19 -3.50 -5.30
C ASP A 296 15.84 -4.39 -4.11
N TYR A 297 16.77 -5.25 -3.70
CA TYR A 297 16.63 -6.06 -2.50
C TYR A 297 16.53 -5.20 -1.23
N LYS A 298 17.43 -4.22 -1.05
CA LYS A 298 17.37 -3.32 0.10
C LYS A 298 16.04 -2.57 0.15
N ILE A 299 15.56 -2.06 -0.99
CA ILE A 299 14.27 -1.36 -1.08
C ILE A 299 13.09 -2.31 -0.86
N ALA A 300 13.09 -3.52 -1.41
CA ALA A 300 12.03 -4.50 -1.16
C ALA A 300 11.91 -4.86 0.34
N ILE A 301 13.05 -5.03 1.03
CA ILE A 301 13.07 -5.27 2.47
C ILE A 301 12.63 -4.03 3.25
N GLN A 302 13.07 -2.83 2.86
CA GLN A 302 12.66 -1.58 3.49
C GLN A 302 11.15 -1.33 3.34
N GLN A 303 10.58 -1.51 2.16
CA GLN A 303 9.15 -1.38 1.89
C GLN A 303 8.34 -2.41 2.68
N SER A 304 8.87 -3.61 2.87
CA SER A 304 8.21 -4.65 3.68
C SER A 304 8.08 -4.27 5.17
N LEU A 305 8.93 -3.37 5.68
CA LEU A 305 8.82 -2.89 7.07
C LEU A 305 7.66 -1.89 7.27
N TYR A 306 7.05 -1.38 6.20
CA TYR A 306 5.90 -0.48 6.31
C TYR A 306 4.67 -1.19 6.88
N GLU A 307 4.50 -2.48 6.63
CA GLU A 307 3.28 -3.20 6.95
C GLU A 307 3.52 -4.30 7.98
N LYS A 308 2.68 -4.35 9.01
CA LYS A 308 2.79 -5.37 10.07
C LYS A 308 2.81 -6.79 9.51
N LYS A 309 1.91 -7.09 8.56
CA LYS A 309 1.81 -8.42 7.96
C LYS A 309 3.06 -8.76 7.13
N LEU A 310 3.71 -7.78 6.50
CA LEU A 310 4.97 -7.99 5.79
C LEU A 310 6.14 -8.20 6.75
N VAL A 311 6.19 -7.47 7.88
CA VAL A 311 7.17 -7.72 8.96
C VAL A 311 7.12 -9.17 9.46
N GLU A 312 5.93 -9.75 9.60
CA GLU A 312 5.73 -11.15 10.03
C GLU A 312 6.29 -12.19 9.05
N VAL A 313 6.33 -11.89 7.75
CA VAL A 313 6.85 -12.81 6.70
C VAL A 313 8.25 -12.41 6.20
N LEU A 314 8.83 -11.32 6.73
CA LEU A 314 10.09 -10.79 6.24
C LEU A 314 11.28 -11.75 6.33
N PRO A 315 11.42 -12.60 7.38
CA PRO A 315 12.43 -13.65 7.39
C PRO A 315 12.29 -14.65 6.23
N LEU A 316 11.06 -15.05 5.90
CA LEU A 316 10.76 -15.91 4.75
C LEU A 316 11.21 -15.26 3.45
N LEU A 317 10.88 -13.97 3.26
CA LEU A 317 11.25 -13.21 2.08
C LEU A 317 12.77 -13.12 1.92
N ILE A 318 13.51 -12.80 2.99
CA ILE A 318 14.99 -12.76 2.99
C ILE A 318 15.56 -14.12 2.54
N TYR A 319 14.97 -15.22 3.01
CA TYR A 319 15.38 -16.56 2.58
C TYR A 319 15.00 -16.87 1.12
N GLN A 320 13.88 -16.36 0.60
CA GLN A 320 13.57 -16.55 -0.82
C GLN A 320 14.56 -15.86 -1.75
N PHE A 321 15.11 -14.70 -1.35
CA PHE A 321 16.22 -14.08 -2.07
C PHE A 321 17.50 -14.90 -1.97
N LYS A 322 17.84 -15.41 -0.78
CA LYS A 322 18.99 -16.30 -0.56
C LYS A 322 18.91 -17.55 -1.44
N GLU A 323 17.76 -18.21 -1.49
CA GLU A 323 17.51 -19.40 -2.31
C GLU A 323 17.22 -19.08 -3.79
N ARG A 324 17.20 -17.79 -4.15
CA ARG A 324 16.95 -17.28 -5.50
C ARG A 324 15.66 -17.84 -6.13
N ASN A 325 14.59 -17.96 -5.34
CA ASN A 325 13.32 -18.51 -5.79
C ASN A 325 12.57 -17.54 -6.71
N THR A 326 12.80 -17.68 -8.02
CA THR A 326 12.25 -16.77 -9.03
C THR A 326 10.73 -16.72 -9.08
N ALA A 327 10.03 -17.80 -8.71
CA ALA A 327 8.57 -17.82 -8.70
C ALA A 327 7.99 -16.91 -7.60
N ALA A 328 8.54 -17.02 -6.38
CA ALA A 328 8.13 -16.16 -5.27
C ALA A 328 8.48 -14.68 -5.53
N LEU A 329 9.68 -14.45 -6.08
CA LEU A 329 10.15 -13.10 -6.39
C LEU A 329 9.37 -12.46 -7.55
N ALA A 330 8.91 -13.21 -8.54
CA ALA A 330 7.99 -12.70 -9.56
C ALA A 330 6.66 -12.22 -8.96
N GLY A 331 6.09 -12.99 -8.04
CA GLY A 331 4.87 -12.60 -7.31
C GLY A 331 5.07 -11.33 -6.48
N LEU A 332 6.28 -11.13 -5.95
CA LEU A 332 6.65 -9.92 -5.21
C LEU A 332 6.59 -8.67 -6.10
N VAL A 333 7.13 -8.71 -7.32
CA VAL A 333 7.07 -7.56 -8.26
C VAL A 333 5.63 -7.11 -8.46
N GLN A 334 4.71 -8.05 -8.68
CA GLN A 334 3.30 -7.75 -8.87
C GLN A 334 2.64 -7.14 -7.61
N ALA A 335 2.99 -7.64 -6.43
CA ALA A 335 2.44 -7.15 -5.16
C ALA A 335 2.95 -5.73 -4.81
N PHE A 336 4.15 -5.38 -5.24
CA PHE A 336 4.80 -4.11 -4.93
C PHE A 336 4.77 -3.08 -6.07
N SER A 337 4.38 -3.45 -7.29
CA SER A 337 4.30 -2.52 -8.43
C SER A 337 3.37 -1.33 -8.15
N GLY A 338 2.29 -1.57 -7.39
CA GLY A 338 1.37 -0.52 -6.93
C GLY A 338 1.98 0.44 -5.92
N ALA A 339 2.91 -0.02 -5.06
CA ALA A 339 3.53 0.80 -4.01
C ALA A 339 4.39 1.94 -4.57
N LEU A 340 4.84 1.84 -5.83
CA LEU A 340 5.56 2.90 -6.54
C LEU A 340 4.64 3.83 -7.35
N SER A 341 3.30 3.77 -7.16
CA SER A 341 2.33 4.58 -7.92
C SER A 341 2.16 6.02 -7.39
N LEU A 342 3.15 6.57 -6.69
CA LEU A 342 3.13 7.97 -6.26
C LEU A 342 3.10 8.92 -7.46
N ASN A 343 2.45 10.08 -7.30
CA ASN A 343 2.48 11.14 -8.31
C ASN A 343 3.85 11.84 -8.26
N TYR A 344 4.86 11.28 -8.94
CA TYR A 344 6.25 11.74 -8.79
C TYR A 344 6.50 13.18 -9.27
N GLY A 345 5.71 13.71 -10.21
CA GLY A 345 5.80 15.13 -10.58
C GLY A 345 5.46 16.05 -9.39
N ASN A 346 4.40 15.74 -8.65
CA ASN A 346 4.09 16.42 -7.39
C ASN A 346 5.17 16.16 -6.33
N TYR A 347 5.61 14.90 -6.19
CA TYR A 347 6.63 14.52 -5.23
C TYR A 347 7.90 15.37 -5.37
N PHE A 348 8.44 15.57 -6.58
CA PHE A 348 9.64 16.39 -6.76
C PHE A 348 9.38 17.89 -6.62
N CYS A 349 8.20 18.39 -7.03
CA CYS A 349 7.84 19.76 -6.72
C CYS A 349 7.94 20.03 -5.21
N PHE A 350 7.32 19.19 -4.39
CA PHE A 350 7.35 19.37 -2.93
C PHE A 350 8.75 19.08 -2.37
N THR A 351 9.31 17.91 -2.67
CA THR A 351 10.59 17.45 -2.12
C THR A 351 11.74 18.40 -2.46
N CYS A 352 11.81 18.89 -3.70
CA CYS A 352 12.86 19.82 -4.10
C CYS A 352 12.61 21.26 -3.61
N ASN A 353 11.37 21.66 -3.32
CA ASN A 353 11.08 22.99 -2.76
C ASN A 353 11.33 23.06 -1.24
N GLU A 354 10.88 22.06 -0.48
CA GLU A 354 10.75 22.19 0.98
C GLU A 354 11.37 21.07 1.82
N VAL A 355 12.01 20.08 1.19
CA VAL A 355 12.63 18.95 1.90
C VAL A 355 14.14 18.89 1.66
N ILE A 356 14.56 18.54 0.44
CA ILE A 356 15.97 18.31 0.10
C ILE A 356 16.84 19.55 0.34
N PRO A 357 16.41 20.80 0.06
CA PRO A 357 17.21 21.99 0.37
C PRO A 357 17.61 22.13 1.85
N TYR A 358 16.87 21.50 2.77
CA TYR A 358 17.15 21.52 4.22
C TYR A 358 17.84 20.26 4.71
N ASN A 359 18.00 19.26 3.84
CA ASN A 359 18.74 18.04 4.13
C ASN A 359 20.17 18.15 3.61
N ASN A 360 21.07 17.32 4.12
CA ASN A 360 22.49 17.42 3.79
C ASN A 360 23.03 16.09 3.25
N LEU A 361 23.43 16.08 1.98
CA LEU A 361 23.97 14.88 1.32
C LEU A 361 25.26 14.37 1.97
N GLN A 362 26.15 15.26 2.42
CA GLN A 362 27.39 14.84 3.09
C GLN A 362 27.10 14.16 4.44
N LYS A 363 26.09 14.65 5.19
CA LYS A 363 25.62 14.05 6.44
C LYS A 363 24.92 12.71 6.16
N TYR A 364 24.11 12.62 5.10
CA TYR A 364 23.53 11.35 4.63
C TYR A 364 24.62 10.30 4.32
N ASP A 365 25.64 10.69 3.54
CA ASP A 365 26.75 9.80 3.16
C ASP A 365 27.58 9.39 4.39
N SER A 366 27.84 10.34 5.31
CA SER A 366 28.51 10.08 6.58
C SER A 366 27.74 9.08 7.46
N ILE A 367 26.42 9.24 7.61
CA ILE A 367 25.58 8.29 8.36
C ILE A 367 25.59 6.93 7.68
N SER A 368 25.39 6.89 6.36
CA SER A 368 25.33 5.65 5.59
C SER A 368 26.64 4.86 5.66
N SER A 369 27.79 5.53 5.64
CA SER A 369 29.11 4.90 5.77
C SER A 369 29.37 4.18 7.11
N LYS A 370 28.60 4.49 8.17
CA LYS A 370 28.65 3.75 9.44
C LYS A 370 28.12 2.33 9.28
N TYR A 371 27.25 2.09 8.30
CA TYR A 371 26.65 0.80 7.99
C TYR A 371 27.35 0.14 6.80
N LYS A 372 28.65 -0.17 6.96
CA LYS A 372 29.53 -0.67 5.88
C LYS A 372 28.95 -1.85 5.08
N LYS A 373 28.19 -2.74 5.71
CA LYS A 373 27.58 -3.91 5.06
C LYS A 373 26.37 -3.58 4.16
N LEU A 374 25.85 -2.36 4.21
CA LEU A 374 24.83 -1.86 3.28
C LEU A 374 25.41 -1.25 2.00
N ASN A 375 26.74 -1.10 1.92
CA ASN A 375 27.45 -0.57 0.75
C ASN A 375 26.80 0.70 0.15
N GLY A 376 26.80 1.82 0.89
CA GLY A 376 26.25 3.10 0.40
C GLY A 376 24.84 3.46 0.90
N GLY A 377 24.22 2.63 1.74
CA GLY A 377 22.91 2.94 2.34
C GLY A 377 21.76 2.55 1.41
N LEU A 378 20.83 3.48 1.12
CA LEU A 378 19.67 3.24 0.26
C LEU A 378 19.73 4.17 -0.97
N SER A 379 20.19 3.67 -2.12
CA SER A 379 20.42 4.49 -3.32
C SER A 379 19.17 5.22 -3.80
N PHE A 380 17.99 4.60 -3.64
CA PHE A 380 16.69 5.17 -4.00
C PHE A 380 16.49 6.57 -3.42
N TYR A 381 16.72 6.75 -2.11
CA TYR A 381 16.58 8.05 -1.44
C TYR A 381 17.79 8.96 -1.68
N ARG A 382 18.99 8.40 -1.80
CA ARG A 382 20.20 9.17 -2.12
C ARG A 382 20.08 9.87 -3.47
N SER A 383 19.50 9.19 -4.45
CA SER A 383 19.33 9.71 -5.82
C SER A 383 18.43 10.95 -5.90
N ASP A 384 17.52 11.18 -4.93
CA ASP A 384 16.67 12.38 -4.91
C ASP A 384 17.46 13.67 -4.69
N PHE A 385 18.61 13.60 -3.98
CA PHE A 385 19.53 14.75 -3.90
C PHE A 385 20.05 15.15 -5.27
N ASN A 386 20.35 14.18 -6.15
CA ASN A 386 20.84 14.45 -7.51
C ASN A 386 19.73 15.04 -8.39
N VAL A 387 18.50 14.53 -8.26
CA VAL A 387 17.35 15.10 -8.96
C VAL A 387 17.14 16.55 -8.52
N CYS A 388 17.08 16.81 -7.21
CA CYS A 388 16.76 18.14 -6.69
C CYS A 388 17.87 19.17 -6.88
N ASP A 389 19.15 18.76 -6.88
CA ASP A 389 20.27 19.63 -7.24
C ASP A 389 20.08 20.21 -8.66
N GLN A 390 19.76 19.35 -9.63
CA GLN A 390 19.49 19.80 -11.00
C GLN A 390 18.11 20.48 -11.14
N TRP A 391 17.10 20.04 -10.39
CA TRP A 391 15.76 20.61 -10.40
C TRP A 391 15.75 22.09 -9.97
N ASN A 392 16.56 22.41 -8.95
CA ASN A 392 16.65 23.75 -8.39
C ASN A 392 17.74 24.60 -9.04
N ARG A 393 18.43 24.10 -10.07
CA ARG A 393 19.46 24.86 -10.77
C ARG A 393 18.86 26.16 -11.31
N ASN A 394 19.45 27.29 -10.90
CA ASN A 394 19.00 28.66 -11.18
C ASN A 394 17.71 29.12 -10.46
N GLN A 395 17.26 28.41 -9.42
CA GLN A 395 16.23 28.90 -8.51
C GLN A 395 16.86 29.34 -7.19
N VAL A 396 16.42 30.49 -6.67
CA VAL A 396 16.69 30.88 -5.28
C VAL A 396 15.60 30.22 -4.44
N SER A 397 15.90 29.08 -3.82
CA SER A 397 14.99 28.50 -2.85
C SER A 397 15.00 29.37 -1.59
N SER A 398 13.85 29.94 -1.25
CA SER A 398 13.61 30.53 0.06
C SER A 398 12.44 29.80 0.68
N MET A 399 12.63 29.20 1.86
CA MET A 399 11.51 28.77 2.69
C MET A 399 10.59 29.97 2.86
N PRO A 400 9.28 29.86 2.59
CA PRO A 400 8.37 30.71 3.32
C PRO A 400 8.58 30.38 4.81
N GLU A 401 8.95 31.35 5.63
CA GLU A 401 9.09 31.15 7.07
C GLU A 401 7.81 30.48 7.59
N SER A 402 7.93 29.23 8.06
CA SER A 402 6.82 28.58 8.74
C SER A 402 6.75 29.17 10.15
N PRO A 403 5.62 29.74 10.58
CA PRO A 403 5.46 30.20 11.95
C PRO A 403 5.70 29.05 12.93
N SER A 404 6.33 29.31 14.07
CA SER A 404 6.34 28.35 15.17
C SER A 404 4.92 28.17 15.71
N LEU A 405 4.54 26.95 16.09
CA LEU A 405 3.31 26.76 16.87
C LEU A 405 3.44 27.61 18.14
N LYS A 406 2.46 28.48 18.38
CA LYS A 406 2.41 29.16 19.67
C LYS A 406 2.14 28.12 20.75
N ASN A 407 2.77 28.32 21.88
CA ASN A 407 2.84 27.40 23.02
C ASN A 407 1.49 27.20 23.77
N ASP A 408 0.36 27.50 23.11
CA ASP A 408 -1.00 27.58 23.62
C ASP A 408 -2.07 27.09 22.60
N ASN A 409 -1.75 26.08 21.79
CA ASN A 409 -2.67 25.53 20.77
C ASN A 409 -4.08 25.21 21.32
N PRO A 410 -5.17 25.60 20.65
CA PRO A 410 -6.55 25.47 21.15
C PRO A 410 -7.18 24.08 20.90
N PHE A 411 -6.41 23.09 20.46
CA PHE A 411 -6.88 21.76 20.07
C PHE A 411 -6.05 20.65 20.74
N LYS A 412 -6.59 19.44 20.75
CA LYS A 412 -5.89 18.23 21.24
C LYS A 412 -5.09 17.58 20.12
N VAL A 413 -3.98 16.92 20.47
CA VAL A 413 -3.11 16.23 19.51
C VAL A 413 -3.01 14.74 19.85
N LEU A 414 -3.20 13.88 18.86
CA LEU A 414 -2.91 12.46 18.91
C LEU A 414 -1.75 12.16 17.96
N ILE A 415 -0.72 11.48 18.44
CA ILE A 415 0.40 11.01 17.64
C ILE A 415 0.40 9.48 17.66
N LEU A 416 0.36 8.85 16.49
CA LEU A 416 0.51 7.40 16.36
C LEU A 416 1.87 7.07 15.76
N SER A 417 2.53 6.01 16.25
CA SER A 417 3.84 5.62 15.71
C SER A 417 4.04 4.10 15.65
N GLY A 418 4.74 3.67 14.59
CA GLY A 418 5.11 2.28 14.37
C GLY A 418 6.46 1.93 14.97
N GLY A 419 6.52 0.80 15.67
CA GLY A 419 7.76 0.27 16.22
C GLY A 419 8.69 -0.35 15.17
N PHE A 420 8.22 -0.60 13.96
CA PHE A 420 9.00 -1.09 12.80
C PHE A 420 9.02 -0.09 11.65
N ASP A 421 8.43 1.09 11.83
CA ASP A 421 8.40 2.13 10.81
C ASP A 421 9.83 2.49 10.36
N PRO A 422 10.19 2.21 9.10
CA PRO A 422 11.55 2.41 8.61
C PRO A 422 11.81 3.85 8.14
N ILE A 423 10.79 4.71 8.12
CA ILE A 423 10.88 6.09 7.60
C ILE A 423 10.65 7.13 8.69
N THR A 424 9.63 6.92 9.54
CA THR A 424 9.26 7.77 10.67
C THR A 424 9.25 6.96 11.97
N PRO A 425 10.44 6.58 12.47
CA PRO A 425 10.59 5.68 13.61
C PRO A 425 9.95 6.25 14.88
N ALA A 426 9.60 5.38 15.83
CA ALA A 426 8.83 5.74 17.03
C ALA A 426 9.37 6.94 17.85
N TYR A 427 10.68 7.19 17.87
CA TYR A 427 11.24 8.34 18.59
C TYR A 427 10.82 9.69 17.99
N PHE A 428 10.44 9.73 16.70
CA PHE A 428 9.87 10.92 16.08
C PHE A 428 8.56 11.34 16.74
N ALA A 429 7.78 10.42 17.32
CA ALA A 429 6.57 10.79 18.03
C ALA A 429 6.88 11.60 19.28
N ASP A 430 7.91 11.20 20.03
CA ASP A 430 8.36 11.92 21.22
C ASP A 430 8.92 13.30 20.84
N GLU A 431 9.70 13.41 19.77
CA GLU A 431 10.20 14.68 19.26
C GLU A 431 9.08 15.60 18.75
N THR A 432 8.16 15.06 17.94
CA THR A 432 7.00 15.78 17.43
C THR A 432 6.13 16.29 18.58
N SER A 433 5.98 15.52 19.66
CA SER A 433 5.20 15.94 20.83
C SER A 433 5.73 17.21 21.47
N ARG A 434 7.05 17.47 21.40
CA ARG A 434 7.68 18.68 21.97
C ARG A 434 7.31 19.95 21.20
N ASN A 435 6.78 19.82 19.99
CA ASN A 435 6.23 20.95 19.22
C ASN A 435 4.88 21.43 19.80
N PHE A 436 4.30 20.71 20.77
CA PHE A 436 3.00 20.99 21.36
C PHE A 436 3.09 20.99 22.90
N ASN A 437 2.53 22.02 23.52
CA ASN A 437 2.69 22.21 24.97
C ASN A 437 1.66 21.53 25.87
N LYS A 438 0.44 21.29 25.37
CA LYS A 438 -0.67 20.73 26.16
C LYS A 438 -1.45 19.72 25.34
N ASN A 439 -2.07 18.76 26.02
CA ASN A 439 -3.05 17.82 25.46
C ASN A 439 -2.55 16.93 24.30
N VAL A 440 -1.29 16.47 24.38
CA VAL A 440 -0.74 15.48 23.44
C VAL A 440 -0.95 14.07 24.01
N GLN A 441 -1.44 13.16 23.19
CA GLN A 441 -1.50 11.73 23.46
C GLN A 441 -0.64 10.99 22.44
N ILE A 442 0.19 10.06 22.89
CA ILE A 442 1.02 9.22 22.01
C ILE A 442 0.53 7.77 22.11
N VAL A 443 0.37 7.11 20.96
CA VAL A 443 0.03 5.69 20.86
C VAL A 443 1.06 4.98 19.98
N ASN A 444 1.78 4.03 20.58
CA ASN A 444 2.84 3.28 19.92
C ASN A 444 2.39 1.86 19.59
N GLY A 445 2.51 1.45 18.33
CA GLY A 445 2.30 0.07 17.86
C GLY A 445 3.62 -0.66 17.76
N TYR A 446 4.01 -1.43 18.79
CA TYR A 446 5.36 -1.99 18.90
C TYR A 446 5.73 -2.96 17.76
N THR A 447 4.75 -3.66 17.20
CA THR A 447 4.91 -4.63 16.09
C THR A 447 4.38 -4.11 14.75
N TYR A 448 4.03 -2.83 14.68
CA TYR A 448 3.46 -2.20 13.49
C TYR A 448 4.51 -1.37 12.77
N GLY A 449 4.36 -1.28 11.44
CA GLY A 449 5.14 -0.39 10.60
C GLY A 449 4.48 0.99 10.49
N HIS A 450 4.47 1.53 9.28
CA HIS A 450 4.03 2.89 8.95
C HIS A 450 2.51 2.99 8.81
N GLY A 451 1.89 4.04 9.36
CA GLY A 451 0.46 4.34 9.20
C GLY A 451 -0.48 3.45 10.02
N LEU A 452 -0.46 3.55 11.36
CA LEU A 452 -1.26 2.70 12.25
C LEU A 452 -2.77 2.86 12.04
N GLY A 453 -3.21 4.05 11.65
CA GLY A 453 -4.59 4.43 11.43
C GLY A 453 -5.25 3.74 10.24
N TYR A 454 -4.48 3.14 9.33
CA TYR A 454 -5.01 2.27 8.26
C TYR A 454 -5.60 0.96 8.79
N THR A 455 -5.28 0.60 10.03
CA THR A 455 -5.85 -0.58 10.68
C THR A 455 -7.20 -0.25 11.33
N GLN A 456 -8.11 -1.23 11.39
CA GLN A 456 -9.40 -1.07 12.08
C GLN A 456 -9.23 -0.58 13.53
N SER A 457 -8.26 -1.13 14.27
CA SER A 457 -7.97 -0.72 15.65
C SER A 457 -7.42 0.70 15.73
N GLY A 458 -6.55 1.09 14.79
CA GLY A 458 -6.04 2.47 14.69
C GLY A 458 -7.15 3.47 14.38
N ALA A 459 -7.98 3.17 13.38
CA ALA A 459 -9.15 3.98 13.05
C ALA A 459 -10.12 4.15 14.23
N ASN A 460 -10.35 3.10 15.03
CA ASN A 460 -11.16 3.18 16.24
C ASN A 460 -10.51 4.04 17.33
N ILE A 461 -9.19 3.98 17.49
CA ILE A 461 -8.45 4.83 18.44
C ILE A 461 -8.55 6.30 18.05
N ILE A 462 -8.36 6.60 16.76
CA ILE A 462 -8.51 7.94 16.20
C ILE A 462 -9.93 8.44 16.40
N GLY A 463 -10.95 7.61 16.11
CA GLY A 463 -12.35 7.95 16.32
C GLY A 463 -12.67 8.24 17.78
N ASN A 464 -12.25 7.38 18.71
CA ASN A 464 -12.43 7.64 20.14
C ASN A 464 -11.78 8.95 20.56
N PHE A 465 -10.57 9.24 20.08
CA PHE A 465 -9.89 10.50 20.37
C PHE A 465 -10.64 11.72 19.85
N MET A 466 -11.10 11.71 18.59
CA MET A 466 -11.89 12.78 17.98
C MET A 466 -13.21 13.02 18.74
N GLU A 467 -13.85 11.94 19.19
CA GLU A 467 -15.12 11.98 19.93
C GLU A 467 -14.95 12.27 21.44
N ASN A 468 -13.73 12.59 21.90
CA ASN A 468 -13.37 12.76 23.31
C ASN A 468 -13.71 11.56 24.21
N LYS A 469 -13.76 10.35 23.63
CA LYS A 469 -13.97 9.10 24.35
C LYS A 469 -12.64 8.54 24.88
N PRO A 470 -12.64 7.80 26.00
CA PRO A 470 -11.45 7.11 26.47
C PRO A 470 -10.89 6.14 25.41
N ILE A 471 -9.58 6.17 25.22
CA ILE A 471 -8.86 5.12 24.49
C ILE A 471 -8.71 3.93 25.45
N THR A 472 -9.58 2.93 25.30
CA THR A 472 -9.66 1.77 26.20
C THR A 472 -8.44 0.85 26.11
N ASP A 473 -8.16 0.12 27.18
CA ASP A 473 -7.08 -0.88 27.18
C ASP A 473 -7.32 -1.99 26.15
N SER A 474 -8.58 -2.32 25.87
CA SER A 474 -8.96 -3.27 24.82
C SER A 474 -8.59 -2.82 23.40
N LEU A 475 -8.45 -1.52 23.15
CA LEU A 475 -7.93 -0.99 21.89
C LEU A 475 -6.40 -0.95 21.91
N LYS A 476 -5.80 -0.55 23.04
CA LYS A 476 -4.35 -0.46 23.20
C LYS A 476 -3.66 -1.83 23.16
N GLN A 477 -4.32 -2.91 23.59
CA GLN A 477 -3.73 -4.25 23.60
C GLN A 477 -3.22 -4.72 22.23
N TYR A 478 -3.87 -4.30 21.14
CA TYR A 478 -3.45 -4.64 19.78
C TYR A 478 -2.07 -4.07 19.45
N PHE A 479 -1.80 -2.86 19.96
CA PHE A 479 -0.56 -2.11 19.73
C PHE A 479 0.52 -2.41 20.77
N ASN A 480 0.12 -2.82 21.98
CA ASN A 480 1.03 -3.19 23.07
C ASN A 480 1.73 -4.54 22.88
N LYS A 481 1.30 -5.38 21.93
CA LYS A 481 1.96 -6.65 21.64
C LYS A 481 3.38 -6.40 21.11
N LYS A 482 4.38 -6.88 21.84
CA LYS A 482 5.81 -6.70 21.52
C LYS A 482 6.38 -7.83 20.65
N ASP A 483 5.81 -9.03 20.76
CA ASP A 483 6.29 -10.20 20.00
C ASP A 483 5.67 -10.24 18.60
N ILE A 484 6.53 -10.44 17.62
CA ILE A 484 6.15 -10.57 16.21
C ILE A 484 5.64 -12.00 16.00
N ALA A 485 4.50 -12.14 15.33
CA ALA A 485 3.97 -13.45 14.95
C ALA A 485 4.64 -13.96 13.66
N PHE A 486 5.95 -14.23 13.72
CA PHE A 486 6.71 -14.67 12.56
C PHE A 486 6.09 -15.90 11.90
N LYS A 487 5.98 -15.85 10.57
CA LYS A 487 5.44 -16.96 9.79
C LYS A 487 6.55 -17.98 9.49
N THR A 488 6.37 -19.16 10.07
CA THR A 488 7.20 -20.36 9.93
C THR A 488 6.30 -21.50 9.44
N ASP A 489 6.88 -22.67 9.14
CA ASP A 489 6.13 -23.85 8.66
C ASP A 489 5.28 -23.54 7.41
N ILE A 490 5.92 -22.97 6.38
CA ILE A 490 5.28 -22.66 5.09
C ILE A 490 5.73 -23.67 4.04
N THR A 491 4.78 -24.34 3.41
CA THR A 491 5.05 -25.19 2.25
C THR A 491 5.05 -24.32 1.00
N LEU A 492 6.26 -24.06 0.48
CA LEU A 492 6.46 -23.35 -0.79
C LEU A 492 5.80 -24.12 -1.93
N ASN A 493 5.02 -23.43 -2.76
CA ASN A 493 4.33 -24.06 -3.88
C ASN A 493 4.15 -23.07 -5.04
N LYS A 494 4.82 -23.34 -6.17
CA LYS A 494 4.76 -22.51 -7.38
C LYS A 494 3.37 -22.50 -8.02
N GLY A 495 2.63 -23.61 -7.92
CA GLY A 495 1.24 -23.75 -8.32
C GLY A 495 0.33 -22.75 -7.62
N VAL A 496 0.45 -22.62 -6.30
CA VAL A 496 -0.29 -21.61 -5.53
C VAL A 496 0.05 -20.18 -5.98
N VAL A 497 1.33 -19.89 -6.18
CA VAL A 497 1.77 -18.55 -6.62
C VAL A 497 1.21 -18.22 -8.01
N LYS A 498 1.34 -19.14 -8.98
CA LYS A 498 0.84 -18.91 -10.34
C LYS A 498 -0.69 -18.85 -10.40
N MET A 499 -1.37 -19.72 -9.66
CA MET A 499 -2.83 -19.70 -9.56
C MET A 499 -3.35 -18.38 -8.99
N THR A 500 -2.77 -17.91 -7.89
CA THR A 500 -3.19 -16.63 -7.27
C THR A 500 -2.85 -15.44 -8.17
N GLY A 501 -1.73 -15.49 -8.90
CA GLY A 501 -1.40 -14.52 -9.95
C GLY A 501 -2.42 -14.51 -11.11
N ASP A 502 -2.83 -15.67 -11.61
CA ASP A 502 -3.86 -15.79 -12.64
C ASP A 502 -5.22 -15.29 -12.12
N MET A 503 -5.59 -15.60 -10.88
CA MET A 503 -6.82 -15.10 -10.26
C MET A 503 -6.87 -13.58 -10.15
N ASN A 504 -5.71 -12.93 -10.03
CA ASN A 504 -5.61 -11.48 -9.93
C ASN A 504 -5.53 -10.78 -11.30
N SER A 505 -4.89 -11.42 -12.28
CA SER A 505 -4.60 -10.82 -13.59
C SER A 505 -5.61 -11.19 -14.69
N LYS A 506 -6.24 -12.37 -14.61
CA LYS A 506 -7.17 -12.85 -15.63
C LYS A 506 -8.60 -12.44 -15.29
N GLN A 507 -9.37 -12.21 -16.35
CA GLN A 507 -10.80 -11.96 -16.22
C GLN A 507 -11.54 -13.21 -15.72
N TRP A 508 -12.62 -13.02 -14.97
CA TRP A 508 -13.37 -14.12 -14.34
C TRP A 508 -13.82 -15.20 -15.33
N TYR A 509 -14.07 -14.85 -16.60
CA TYR A 509 -14.50 -15.80 -17.63
C TYR A 509 -13.41 -16.79 -18.05
N TYR A 510 -12.13 -16.49 -17.80
CA TYR A 510 -11.03 -17.44 -17.98
C TYR A 510 -11.32 -18.73 -17.22
N PHE A 511 -11.93 -18.65 -16.04
CA PHE A 511 -12.20 -19.78 -15.15
C PHE A 511 -13.51 -20.53 -15.44
N ILE A 512 -14.31 -20.12 -16.44
CA ILE A 512 -15.59 -20.78 -16.78
C ILE A 512 -15.42 -22.28 -17.03
N PRO A 513 -14.45 -22.76 -17.83
CA PRO A 513 -14.27 -24.20 -18.07
C PRO A 513 -13.98 -24.98 -16.79
N LEU A 514 -13.20 -24.40 -15.88
CA LEU A 514 -12.90 -25.00 -14.57
C LEU A 514 -14.17 -25.10 -13.71
N ILE A 515 -14.97 -24.03 -13.64
CA ILE A 515 -16.23 -24.01 -12.88
C ILE A 515 -17.22 -25.05 -13.41
N ILE A 516 -17.42 -25.11 -14.73
CA ILE A 516 -18.31 -26.12 -15.35
C ILE A 516 -17.83 -27.53 -15.02
N SER A 517 -16.52 -27.76 -15.10
CA SER A 517 -15.93 -29.08 -14.80
C SER A 517 -16.17 -29.51 -13.36
N LEU A 518 -16.05 -28.58 -12.41
CA LEU A 518 -16.34 -28.85 -10.98
C LEU A 518 -17.82 -29.17 -10.75
N VAL A 519 -18.74 -28.51 -11.47
CA VAL A 519 -20.18 -28.83 -11.41
C VAL A 519 -20.45 -30.24 -11.95
N VAL A 520 -19.86 -30.61 -13.09
CA VAL A 520 -19.99 -31.97 -13.66
C VAL A 520 -19.48 -33.01 -12.67
N ILE A 521 -18.30 -32.79 -12.07
CA ILE A 521 -17.71 -33.70 -11.09
C ILE A 521 -18.60 -33.84 -9.84
N LEU A 522 -19.21 -32.75 -9.38
CA LEU A 522 -20.16 -32.75 -8.26
C LEU A 522 -21.42 -33.57 -8.57
N VAL A 523 -21.99 -33.40 -9.77
CA VAL A 523 -23.16 -34.19 -10.20
C VAL A 523 -22.82 -35.67 -10.27
N VAL A 524 -21.65 -36.02 -10.82
CA VAL A 524 -21.19 -37.41 -10.89
C VAL A 524 -20.93 -37.98 -9.49
N PHE A 525 -20.38 -37.18 -8.57
CA PHE A 525 -20.21 -37.58 -7.18
C PHE A 525 -21.54 -37.94 -6.53
N ILE A 526 -22.54 -37.06 -6.62
CA ILE A 526 -23.87 -37.27 -6.04
C ILE A 526 -24.56 -38.47 -6.69
N GLY A 527 -24.51 -38.59 -8.03
CA GLY A 527 -25.10 -39.69 -8.76
C GLY A 527 -24.48 -41.05 -8.42
N SER A 528 -23.14 -41.11 -8.35
CA SER A 528 -22.42 -42.33 -7.99
C SER A 528 -22.70 -42.73 -6.54
N LEU A 529 -22.77 -41.76 -5.63
CA LEU A 529 -23.13 -41.98 -4.23
C LEU A 529 -24.54 -42.53 -4.09
N ALA A 530 -25.52 -41.97 -4.81
CA ALA A 530 -26.90 -42.47 -4.83
C ALA A 530 -26.99 -43.91 -5.34
N ILE A 531 -26.23 -44.25 -6.41
CA ILE A 531 -26.19 -45.62 -6.94
C ILE A 531 -25.58 -46.58 -5.91
N ILE A 532 -24.48 -46.18 -5.25
CA ILE A 532 -23.82 -46.99 -4.20
C ILE A 532 -24.80 -47.26 -3.05
N PHE A 533 -25.53 -46.23 -2.58
CA PHE A 533 -26.56 -46.41 -1.55
C PHE A 533 -27.71 -47.32 -2.01
N SER A 534 -28.16 -47.22 -3.26
CA SER A 534 -29.28 -48.02 -3.77
C SER A 534 -28.93 -49.48 -4.07
N LYS A 535 -27.69 -49.77 -4.52
CA LYS A 535 -27.28 -51.09 -5.03
C LYS A 535 -26.28 -51.82 -4.14
N GLY A 536 -25.71 -51.15 -3.14
CA GLY A 536 -24.71 -51.73 -2.23
C GLY A 536 -23.53 -52.36 -2.98
N THR A 537 -23.23 -53.62 -2.66
CA THR A 537 -22.13 -54.40 -3.28
C THR A 537 -22.33 -54.70 -4.77
N LYS A 538 -23.54 -54.49 -5.32
CA LYS A 538 -23.85 -54.67 -6.75
C LYS A 538 -23.60 -53.42 -7.61
N SER A 539 -23.09 -52.34 -7.05
CA SER A 539 -22.83 -51.06 -7.74
C SER A 539 -21.76 -51.15 -8.85
N GLY A 540 -20.82 -52.10 -8.74
CA GLY A 540 -19.80 -52.36 -9.75
C GLY A 540 -18.58 -51.44 -9.64
N ALA A 541 -17.41 -51.97 -10.01
CA ALA A 541 -16.11 -51.31 -9.80
C ALA A 541 -15.99 -49.93 -10.48
N VAL A 542 -16.69 -49.69 -11.59
CA VAL A 542 -16.64 -48.40 -12.31
C VAL A 542 -17.33 -47.30 -11.50
N VAL A 543 -18.52 -47.56 -10.94
CA VAL A 543 -19.24 -46.58 -10.10
C VAL A 543 -18.44 -46.23 -8.86
N LEU A 544 -17.79 -47.22 -8.25
CA LEU A 544 -16.91 -47.00 -7.10
C LEU A 544 -15.69 -46.14 -7.47
N LEU A 545 -15.03 -46.41 -8.61
CA LEU A 545 -13.90 -45.61 -9.09
C LEU A 545 -14.30 -44.16 -9.40
N LEU A 546 -15.45 -43.95 -10.04
CA LEU A 546 -15.96 -42.60 -10.30
C LEU A 546 -16.27 -41.84 -9.01
N PHE A 547 -16.94 -42.50 -8.06
CA PHE A 547 -17.20 -41.93 -6.75
C PHE A 547 -15.90 -41.52 -6.05
N LEU A 548 -14.92 -42.42 -5.96
CA LEU A 548 -13.65 -42.16 -5.29
C LEU A 548 -12.84 -41.05 -6.00
N THR A 549 -12.83 -41.04 -7.34
CA THR A 549 -12.12 -40.02 -8.12
C THR A 549 -12.75 -38.64 -7.90
N SER A 550 -14.07 -38.53 -8.04
CA SER A 550 -14.78 -37.26 -7.79
C SER A 550 -14.66 -36.81 -6.34
N LEU A 551 -14.71 -37.74 -5.38
CA LEU A 551 -14.50 -37.43 -3.96
C LEU A 551 -13.11 -36.84 -3.72
N LEU A 552 -12.05 -37.45 -4.26
CA LEU A 552 -10.69 -36.93 -4.09
C LEU A 552 -10.51 -35.55 -4.73
N ILE A 553 -11.04 -35.34 -5.95
CA ILE A 553 -10.96 -34.02 -6.61
C ILE A 553 -11.71 -32.97 -5.79
N LEU A 554 -12.95 -33.23 -5.37
CA LEU A 554 -13.73 -32.28 -4.56
C LEU A 554 -13.05 -32.02 -3.21
N THR A 555 -12.52 -33.05 -2.56
CA THR A 555 -11.79 -32.91 -1.29
C THR A 555 -10.55 -32.05 -1.46
N PHE A 556 -9.80 -32.24 -2.55
CA PHE A 556 -8.66 -31.39 -2.89
C PHE A 556 -9.08 -29.92 -3.07
N ILE A 557 -10.10 -29.67 -3.89
CA ILE A 557 -10.58 -28.30 -4.18
C ILE A 557 -11.07 -27.60 -2.91
N ILE A 558 -11.84 -28.30 -2.07
CA ILE A 558 -12.31 -27.77 -0.78
C ILE A 558 -11.13 -27.49 0.15
N SER A 559 -10.19 -28.42 0.27
CA SER A 559 -9.02 -28.26 1.15
C SER A 559 -8.13 -27.10 0.70
N LEU A 560 -7.92 -26.96 -0.61
CA LEU A 560 -7.18 -25.86 -1.20
C LEU A 560 -7.89 -24.52 -0.97
N GLY A 561 -9.21 -24.46 -1.21
CA GLY A 561 -10.02 -23.26 -0.97
C GLY A 561 -10.01 -22.81 0.49
N LEU A 562 -10.13 -23.76 1.43
CA LEU A 562 -9.98 -23.48 2.86
C LEU A 562 -8.54 -23.05 3.20
N GLY A 563 -7.53 -23.68 2.59
CA GLY A 563 -6.13 -23.30 2.70
C GLY A 563 -5.88 -21.84 2.34
N ILE A 564 -6.34 -21.44 1.15
CA ILE A 564 -6.24 -20.06 0.65
C ILE A 564 -7.02 -19.11 1.55
N ASN A 565 -8.28 -19.43 1.87
CA ASN A 565 -9.13 -18.55 2.69
C ASN A 565 -8.56 -18.33 4.10
N THR A 566 -8.07 -19.39 4.75
CA THR A 566 -7.41 -19.24 6.06
C THR A 566 -6.12 -18.44 5.96
N THR A 567 -5.37 -18.57 4.87
CA THR A 567 -4.14 -17.81 4.63
C THR A 567 -4.42 -16.33 4.37
N LEU A 568 -5.43 -15.99 3.56
CA LEU A 568 -5.86 -14.61 3.31
C LEU A 568 -6.24 -13.87 4.59
N ASN A 569 -7.04 -14.54 5.44
CA ASN A 569 -7.51 -13.96 6.70
C ASN A 569 -6.38 -13.77 7.72
N ASP A 570 -5.40 -14.69 7.76
CA ASP A 570 -4.22 -14.55 8.60
C ASP A 570 -3.23 -13.55 7.99
N ASN A 571 -2.57 -13.90 6.89
CA ASN A 571 -1.56 -13.09 6.23
C ASN A 571 -1.53 -13.35 4.72
N LEU A 572 -2.13 -12.45 3.95
CA LEU A 572 -2.27 -12.57 2.48
C LEU A 572 -0.94 -12.73 1.75
N TYR A 573 0.15 -12.14 2.27
CA TYR A 573 1.45 -12.16 1.62
C TYR A 573 2.06 -13.57 1.57
N LEU A 574 1.57 -14.50 2.41
CA LEU A 574 1.98 -15.91 2.35
C LEU A 574 1.63 -16.58 1.02
N LEU A 575 0.59 -16.12 0.31
CA LEU A 575 0.19 -16.67 -0.98
C LEU A 575 1.21 -16.40 -2.10
N ALA A 576 2.09 -15.40 -1.92
CA ALA A 576 3.23 -15.18 -2.82
C ALA A 576 4.31 -16.26 -2.70
N PHE A 577 4.21 -17.15 -1.71
CA PHE A 577 5.17 -18.21 -1.44
C PHE A 577 4.54 -19.61 -1.52
N GLY A 578 3.34 -19.79 -0.98
CA GLY A 578 2.66 -21.08 -0.91
C GLY A 578 1.54 -21.08 0.13
N LEU A 579 1.46 -22.15 0.92
CA LEU A 579 0.46 -22.30 1.99
C LEU A 579 1.10 -22.76 3.30
N PRO A 580 0.50 -22.45 4.47
CA PRO A 580 0.91 -23.04 5.74
C PRO A 580 0.95 -24.57 5.66
N SER A 581 1.99 -25.20 6.21
CA SER A 581 2.26 -26.64 6.06
C SER A 581 1.14 -27.55 6.56
N LYS A 582 0.26 -27.05 7.44
CA LYS A 582 -0.98 -27.74 7.83
C LYS A 582 -1.93 -28.05 6.66
N TRP A 583 -1.78 -27.35 5.53
CA TRP A 583 -2.56 -27.55 4.31
C TRP A 583 -1.81 -28.36 3.23
N SER A 584 -0.56 -28.76 3.49
CA SER A 584 0.27 -29.49 2.52
C SER A 584 -0.34 -30.84 2.08
N PHE A 585 -1.17 -31.45 2.93
CA PHE A 585 -1.90 -32.68 2.60
C PHE A 585 -2.82 -32.52 1.39
N ALA A 586 -3.31 -31.31 1.09
CA ALA A 586 -4.16 -31.06 -0.07
C ALA A 586 -3.43 -31.45 -1.37
N PHE A 587 -2.12 -31.20 -1.46
CA PHE A 587 -1.32 -31.55 -2.63
C PHE A 587 -1.09 -33.07 -2.75
N LEU A 588 -1.07 -33.80 -1.63
CA LEU A 588 -1.07 -35.27 -1.66
C LEU A 588 -2.40 -35.82 -2.17
N ILE A 589 -3.52 -35.23 -1.74
CA ILE A 589 -4.86 -35.57 -2.26
C ILE A 589 -4.94 -35.30 -3.76
N TYR A 590 -4.38 -34.18 -4.24
CA TYR A 590 -4.33 -33.89 -5.68
C TYR A 590 -3.60 -34.98 -6.46
N ARG A 591 -2.41 -35.41 -6.01
CA ARG A 591 -1.64 -36.48 -6.68
C ARG A 591 -2.37 -37.83 -6.67
N ALA A 592 -3.01 -38.17 -5.56
CA ALA A 592 -3.87 -39.35 -5.49
C ALA A 592 -5.05 -39.23 -6.46
N SER A 593 -5.66 -38.04 -6.57
CA SER A 593 -6.75 -37.79 -7.51
C SER A 593 -6.32 -37.93 -8.97
N LEU A 594 -5.11 -37.46 -9.32
CA LEU A 594 -4.54 -37.59 -10.65
C LEU A 594 -4.29 -39.07 -11.02
N LEU A 595 -3.63 -39.82 -10.14
CA LEU A 595 -3.39 -41.25 -10.33
C LEU A 595 -4.72 -42.02 -10.48
N LEU A 596 -5.69 -41.74 -9.60
CA LEU A 596 -6.98 -42.42 -9.63
C LEU A 596 -7.78 -42.04 -10.88
N SER A 597 -7.67 -40.80 -11.37
CA SER A 597 -8.28 -40.35 -12.63
C SER A 597 -7.75 -41.16 -13.82
N VAL A 598 -6.44 -41.43 -13.87
CA VAL A 598 -5.81 -42.25 -14.92
C VAL A 598 -6.27 -43.71 -14.83
N ILE A 599 -6.32 -44.28 -13.63
CA ILE A 599 -6.81 -45.65 -13.43
C ILE A 599 -8.28 -45.76 -13.83
N ALA A 600 -9.12 -44.81 -13.39
CA ALA A 600 -10.53 -44.76 -13.74
C ALA A 600 -10.72 -44.67 -15.27
N PHE A 601 -9.86 -43.93 -15.97
CA PHE A 601 -9.84 -43.86 -17.44
C PHE A 601 -9.61 -45.22 -18.09
N PHE A 602 -8.52 -45.91 -17.75
CA PHE A 602 -8.21 -47.21 -18.34
C PHE A 602 -9.26 -48.29 -18.01
N VAL A 603 -9.71 -48.35 -16.76
CA VAL A 603 -10.74 -49.33 -16.35
C VAL A 603 -12.06 -49.06 -17.07
N SER A 604 -12.44 -47.79 -17.23
CA SER A 604 -13.65 -47.42 -17.97
C SER A 604 -13.50 -47.72 -19.46
N LEU A 605 -12.32 -47.52 -20.05
CA LEU A 605 -12.07 -47.85 -21.46
C LEU A 605 -12.21 -49.35 -21.74
N VAL A 606 -11.67 -50.19 -20.84
CA VAL A 606 -11.72 -51.66 -20.97
C VAL A 606 -13.13 -52.21 -20.75
N LYS A 607 -13.89 -51.69 -19.78
CA LYS A 607 -15.22 -52.21 -19.44
C LYS A 607 -16.36 -51.65 -20.31
N THR A 608 -16.19 -50.46 -20.90
CA THR A 608 -17.33 -49.65 -21.37
C THR A 608 -17.45 -49.55 -22.89
N PHE A 609 -16.87 -50.50 -23.64
CA PHE A 609 -17.10 -50.59 -25.09
C PHE A 609 -18.56 -50.90 -25.50
N ARG A 610 -19.51 -51.04 -24.55
CA ARG A 610 -20.88 -51.51 -24.86
C ARG A 610 -22.06 -50.68 -24.32
N SER A 611 -21.91 -49.66 -23.46
CA SER A 611 -23.05 -48.79 -23.08
C SER A 611 -22.65 -47.48 -22.38
N ASN A 612 -23.08 -46.33 -22.94
CA ASN A 612 -22.95 -44.95 -22.41
C ASN A 612 -21.62 -44.18 -22.62
N ILE A 613 -20.97 -44.34 -23.77
CA ILE A 613 -19.77 -43.57 -24.19
C ILE A 613 -19.87 -42.04 -23.93
N PRO A 614 -20.98 -41.34 -24.25
CA PRO A 614 -21.04 -39.88 -24.12
C PRO A 614 -20.85 -39.37 -22.67
N LEU A 615 -21.42 -40.06 -21.68
CA LEU A 615 -21.32 -39.66 -20.28
C LEU A 615 -19.88 -39.76 -19.74
N TYR A 616 -19.20 -40.86 -20.07
CA TYR A 616 -17.80 -41.05 -19.68
C TYR A 616 -16.89 -40.05 -20.36
N VAL A 617 -17.12 -39.75 -21.64
CA VAL A 617 -16.37 -38.71 -22.37
C VAL A 617 -16.52 -37.34 -21.70
N ILE A 618 -17.75 -36.93 -21.35
CA ILE A 618 -17.99 -35.65 -20.66
C ILE A 618 -17.26 -35.59 -19.32
N LEU A 619 -17.28 -36.67 -18.55
CA LEU A 619 -16.59 -36.74 -17.26
C LEU A 619 -15.06 -36.69 -17.41
N PHE A 620 -14.49 -37.42 -18.36
CA PHE A 620 -13.04 -37.39 -18.59
C PHE A 620 -12.57 -36.04 -19.12
N LEU A 621 -13.39 -35.36 -19.92
CA LEU A 621 -13.11 -33.98 -20.31
C LEU A 621 -13.15 -33.05 -19.10
N ALA A 622 -14.15 -33.16 -18.23
CA ALA A 622 -14.23 -32.35 -17.01
C ALA A 622 -13.03 -32.58 -16.07
N ILE A 623 -12.69 -33.85 -15.80
CA ILE A 623 -11.52 -34.21 -14.99
C ILE A 623 -10.23 -33.72 -15.67
N GLY A 624 -10.12 -33.90 -16.99
CA GLY A 624 -8.99 -33.44 -17.79
C GLY A 624 -8.81 -31.93 -17.75
N ILE A 625 -9.90 -31.15 -17.78
CA ILE A 625 -9.86 -29.69 -17.62
C ILE A 625 -9.36 -29.32 -16.23
N VAL A 626 -9.86 -29.94 -15.16
CA VAL A 626 -9.35 -29.67 -13.80
C VAL A 626 -7.84 -29.93 -13.74
N HIS A 627 -7.38 -31.09 -14.21
CA HIS A 627 -5.95 -31.40 -14.21
C HIS A 627 -5.15 -30.45 -15.11
N TYR A 628 -5.67 -30.05 -16.27
CA TYR A 628 -5.03 -29.08 -17.15
C TYR A 628 -4.71 -27.76 -16.42
N TYR A 629 -5.65 -27.22 -15.63
CA TYR A 629 -5.42 -26.00 -14.85
C TYR A 629 -4.29 -26.19 -13.82
N PHE A 630 -4.37 -27.22 -12.98
CA PHE A 630 -3.40 -27.43 -11.91
C PHE A 630 -2.01 -27.85 -12.41
N ILE A 631 -1.95 -28.58 -13.54
CA ILE A 631 -0.71 -28.86 -14.26
C ILE A 631 -0.11 -27.58 -14.81
N ASN A 632 -0.91 -26.74 -15.48
CA ASN A 632 -0.44 -25.48 -16.03
C ASN A 632 0.03 -24.52 -14.93
N TRP A 633 -0.60 -24.51 -13.76
CA TRP A 633 -0.13 -23.74 -12.61
C TRP A 633 1.19 -24.26 -12.03
N GLY A 634 1.52 -25.53 -12.24
CA GLY A 634 2.81 -26.09 -11.84
C GLY A 634 2.75 -26.95 -10.57
N GLU A 635 1.59 -27.48 -10.21
CA GLU A 635 1.44 -28.39 -9.04
C GLU A 635 2.21 -29.73 -9.19
N ILE A 636 2.70 -30.04 -10.40
CA ILE A 636 3.46 -31.26 -10.68
C ILE A 636 4.99 -31.04 -10.64
N SER A 637 5.49 -29.79 -10.68
CA SER A 637 6.94 -29.55 -10.69
C SER A 637 7.51 -29.52 -9.27
N PHE A 638 8.31 -30.54 -8.93
CA PHE A 638 9.26 -30.50 -7.83
C PHE A 638 10.50 -29.70 -8.21
#